data_AF-A0A7V3JKB1-F1
#
_entry.id   AF-A0A7V3JKB1-F1
#
_cell.length_a   1.000
_cell.length_b   1.000
_cell.length_c   1.000
_cell.angle_alpha   90.00
_cell.angle_beta   90.00
_cell.angle_gamma   90.00
#
_symmetry.space_group_name_H-M   'P 1'
#
loop_
_entity.id
_entity.type
_entity.pdbx_description
1 polymer ?
#
loop_
_entity_poly.entity_id
_entity_poly.type
_entity_poly.pdbx_seq_one_letter_code
_entity_poly.pdbx_strand_id
1 'polypeptide(L)'
;MSAGGGSEPWGRACWDRAGLLLYTAFVAVGVAQGIEIAPRPAELRHAVLVTQLPVGSSGEQAFRPGAGLLRFAYGDGARIVRLDPNGTAQVLTAGFHSAAEPDVSFDGKRFLFAAKRTATDQWNIYEMAIDGSAVRQITRAMGDCRCPGYQSTQYVITATEPWYQITFVGTRHGWLNEAAPGPATALYSCRLDGSEVKRLTYNLSSDYDPVIMWDGRLLYASWQRATLEHGLWGRIRIFGVNTDGSDYAAYVPDVGRRIQHMPCTTGGLAVFVESDRPLWDGAGTLAAVEIRRPWKTYRPLTTEADGLFHSPAPLPDGSLLVAWRPRDGSRTHGLYRFDLARNRLEPVLDDPGFHDFHAKAVYSREEPDGRSSVVSEQDPHAKLYCLNVFESDLSARQGFGPAVARRLRVVEGVPRRLAPAGESSAGTGQAEHGSGSGSPGPPALEPPLALRRILGEVPIEKDGSFTLEVPANTPLELQLLDDNGLAVRRCGWIWARSHQAQGCIGCHEDPELSPENYVPEALRKDAVPVTPPVASRRAVDFRRDLVPIIAAKCAGCHDAAGSPPRLELARLPSGEVAPDAARRLYEVLLGPDPAGGEGTPWGRYVHPGRARTSPLVWHMFGRNTSRPWDGAWGQRQAKPIDPGRLEPLSESERRMFVEWIDLGAVFESPGK
;
A
#
# COMPACT_ATOMS: atom_id res chain seq x y z
N MET A 1 -43.49 -48.59 77.45
CA MET A 1 -42.48 -48.13 78.42
C MET A 1 -41.11 -48.41 77.82
N SER A 2 -40.27 -47.37 77.71
CA SER A 2 -38.80 -47.34 77.44
C SER A 2 -38.23 -48.27 76.36
N ALA A 3 -37.20 -47.95 75.61
CA ALA A 3 -36.35 -46.81 75.32
C ALA A 3 -35.49 -47.34 74.14
N GLY A 4 -34.89 -46.43 73.37
CA GLY A 4 -34.14 -46.81 72.18
C GLY A 4 -32.79 -47.48 72.47
N GLY A 5 -32.19 -47.97 71.39
CA GLY A 5 -30.75 -47.85 71.20
C GLY A 5 -29.98 -49.17 71.10
N GLY A 6 -29.58 -49.48 69.87
CA GLY A 6 -28.22 -49.92 69.56
C GLY A 6 -27.94 -51.43 69.55
N SER A 7 -27.67 -51.96 68.36
CA SER A 7 -26.69 -53.03 68.18
C SER A 7 -26.22 -53.11 66.72
N GLU A 8 -24.91 -52.92 66.53
CA GLU A 8 -24.01 -53.50 65.52
C GLU A 8 -24.20 -55.06 65.41
N PRO A 9 -23.45 -55.87 64.60
CA PRO A 9 -22.18 -55.62 63.92
C PRO A 9 -21.98 -56.30 62.54
N TRP A 10 -20.80 -56.02 62.01
CA TRP A 10 -20.10 -56.60 60.88
C TRP A 10 -19.79 -58.11 61.01
N GLY A 11 -19.79 -58.81 59.87
CA GLY A 11 -18.57 -59.52 59.44
C GLY A 11 -18.70 -60.98 58.98
N ARG A 12 -17.96 -61.25 57.90
CA ARG A 12 -17.51 -62.55 57.30
C ARG A 12 -18.45 -63.10 56.20
N ALA A 13 -17.99 -63.59 55.04
CA ALA A 13 -16.65 -63.84 54.49
C ALA A 13 -16.71 -63.97 52.95
N CYS A 14 -15.52 -63.98 52.35
CA CYS A 14 -15.18 -63.89 50.92
C CYS A 14 -15.35 -65.19 50.08
N TRP A 15 -15.20 -64.97 48.76
CA TRP A 15 -14.95 -65.87 47.60
C TRP A 15 -16.23 -66.53 47.04
N ASP A 16 -16.55 -66.54 45.73
CA ASP A 16 -15.69 -66.56 44.55
C ASP A 16 -16.47 -66.16 43.24
N ARG A 17 -15.67 -65.93 42.19
CA ARG A 17 -15.91 -65.51 40.78
C ARG A 17 -17.21 -65.90 40.03
N ALA A 18 -17.68 -64.96 39.19
CA ALA A 18 -17.66 -65.01 37.70
C ALA A 18 -18.90 -64.34 37.06
N GLY A 19 -18.71 -63.58 35.97
CA GLY A 19 -19.78 -63.28 35.01
C GLY A 19 -19.88 -61.84 34.53
N LEU A 20 -19.22 -61.57 33.41
CA LEU A 20 -19.31 -60.38 32.56
C LEU A 20 -20.74 -60.22 31.99
N LEU A 21 -21.28 -58.99 31.91
CA LEU A 21 -22.16 -58.54 30.80
C LEU A 21 -22.37 -57.02 30.84
N LEU A 22 -21.97 -56.36 29.75
CA LEU A 22 -22.17 -54.95 29.41
C LEU A 22 -23.64 -54.65 29.09
N TYR A 23 -24.11 -53.47 29.50
CA TYR A 23 -25.06 -52.68 28.72
C TYR A 23 -24.81 -51.18 28.90
N THR A 24 -24.72 -50.50 27.77
CA THR A 24 -24.36 -49.09 27.54
C THR A 24 -25.52 -48.13 27.85
N ALA A 25 -25.20 -46.99 28.46
CA ALA A 25 -26.08 -45.81 28.50
C ALA A 25 -25.35 -44.62 27.87
N PHE A 26 -25.95 -44.04 26.82
CA PHE A 26 -25.50 -42.84 26.13
C PHE A 26 -25.89 -41.60 26.95
N VAL A 27 -24.91 -40.76 27.32
CA VAL A 27 -25.14 -39.39 27.79
C VAL A 27 -24.56 -38.45 26.73
N ALA A 28 -25.44 -37.65 26.11
CA ALA A 28 -25.05 -36.57 25.22
C ALA A 28 -24.47 -35.41 26.03
N VAL A 29 -23.18 -35.12 25.85
CA VAL A 29 -22.52 -33.93 26.40
C VAL A 29 -22.57 -32.84 25.32
N GLY A 30 -23.43 -31.84 25.53
CA GLY A 30 -23.33 -30.57 24.83
C GLY A 30 -22.22 -29.73 25.47
N VAL A 31 -21.17 -29.41 24.72
CA VAL A 31 -20.10 -28.51 25.15
C VAL A 31 -20.51 -27.08 24.84
N ALA A 32 -20.95 -26.34 25.85
CA ALA A 32 -21.00 -24.88 25.79
C ALA A 32 -19.61 -24.34 26.15
N GLN A 33 -18.92 -23.73 25.18
CA GLN A 33 -17.66 -23.03 25.43
C GLN A 33 -17.98 -21.69 26.11
N GLY A 34 -17.60 -21.56 27.39
CA GLY A 34 -17.74 -20.32 28.16
C GLY A 34 -16.62 -19.35 27.81
N ILE A 35 -16.99 -18.12 27.45
CA ILE A 35 -16.10 -16.97 27.29
C ILE A 35 -15.80 -16.44 28.70
N GLU A 36 -14.54 -16.41 29.12
CA GLU A 36 -14.13 -15.76 30.37
C GLU A 36 -14.16 -14.22 30.18
N ILE A 37 -15.05 -13.55 30.90
CA ILE A 37 -15.16 -12.09 30.90
C ILE A 37 -14.30 -11.55 32.06
N ALA A 38 -13.45 -10.56 31.79
CA ALA A 38 -12.56 -9.93 32.77
C ALA A 38 -13.32 -9.40 34.01
N PRO A 39 -12.68 -9.29 35.20
CA PRO A 39 -13.38 -9.13 36.49
C PRO A 39 -14.15 -7.83 36.72
N ARG A 40 -14.15 -6.89 35.75
CA ARG A 40 -15.10 -5.78 35.57
C ARG A 40 -14.81 -5.15 34.19
N PRO A 41 -15.50 -5.55 33.12
CA PRO A 41 -15.35 -4.89 31.82
C PRO A 41 -15.78 -3.43 31.95
N ALA A 42 -15.16 -2.53 31.19
CA ALA A 42 -15.70 -1.18 31.02
C ALA A 42 -17.17 -1.30 30.62
N GLU A 43 -18.06 -0.54 31.27
CA GLU A 43 -19.50 -0.65 31.04
C GLU A 43 -19.81 -0.28 29.58
N LEU A 44 -20.15 -1.28 28.77
CA LEU A 44 -20.46 -1.11 27.36
C LEU A 44 -21.80 -0.39 27.24
N ARG A 45 -21.79 0.84 26.73
CA ARG A 45 -23.03 1.60 26.49
C ARG A 45 -23.78 1.16 25.24
N HIS A 46 -23.06 0.54 24.32
CA HIS A 46 -23.55 0.09 23.02
C HIS A 46 -23.10 -1.35 22.80
N ALA A 47 -23.87 -2.10 22.01
CA ALA A 47 -23.38 -3.38 21.51
C ALA A 47 -22.13 -3.15 20.65
N VAL A 48 -21.24 -4.13 20.57
CA VAL A 48 -20.00 -4.06 19.80
C VAL A 48 -19.90 -5.28 18.90
N LEU A 49 -19.63 -5.05 17.62
CA LEU A 49 -19.22 -6.12 16.70
C LEU A 49 -17.72 -6.30 16.80
N VAL A 50 -17.24 -7.53 16.93
CA VAL A 50 -15.82 -7.88 17.07
C VAL A 50 -15.47 -9.00 16.10
N THR A 51 -14.33 -8.87 15.40
CA THR A 51 -13.74 -9.98 14.65
C THR A 51 -12.89 -10.82 15.61
N GLN A 52 -13.23 -12.09 15.80
CA GLN A 52 -12.42 -13.04 16.55
C GLN A 52 -11.65 -13.96 15.59
N LEU A 53 -10.33 -13.94 15.65
CA LEU A 53 -9.45 -14.84 14.90
C LEU A 53 -8.84 -15.87 15.85
N PRO A 54 -9.02 -17.19 15.64
CA PRO A 54 -8.40 -18.20 16.51
C PRO A 54 -6.87 -18.05 16.59
N VAL A 55 -6.31 -18.28 17.77
CA VAL A 55 -4.84 -18.32 17.96
C VAL A 55 -4.23 -19.44 17.12
N GLY A 56 -3.02 -19.20 16.58
CA GLY A 56 -2.35 -20.15 15.71
C GLY A 56 -2.99 -20.21 14.33
N SER A 57 -3.62 -19.12 13.87
CA SER A 57 -4.20 -19.03 12.53
C SER A 57 -3.15 -19.20 11.42
N SER A 58 -3.59 -19.55 10.22
CA SER A 58 -2.69 -19.68 9.05
C SER A 58 -1.91 -18.40 8.76
N GLY A 59 -2.53 -17.22 8.94
CA GLY A 59 -1.86 -15.92 8.77
C GLY A 59 -0.71 -15.70 9.75
N GLU A 60 -0.93 -16.05 11.03
CA GLU A 60 0.11 -15.99 12.06
C GLU A 60 1.25 -16.96 11.75
N GLN A 61 0.93 -18.19 11.34
CA GLN A 61 1.91 -19.22 10.99
C GLN A 61 2.65 -18.95 9.67
N ALA A 62 2.05 -18.22 8.73
CA ALA A 62 2.61 -17.92 7.42
C ALA A 62 3.57 -16.71 7.45
N PHE A 63 3.57 -15.92 8.52
CA PHE A 63 4.43 -14.74 8.63
C PHE A 63 5.91 -15.12 8.56
N ARG A 64 6.63 -14.46 7.67
CA ARG A 64 8.08 -14.60 7.52
C ARG A 64 8.68 -13.19 7.59
N PRO A 65 9.43 -12.84 8.67
CA PRO A 65 10.16 -11.59 8.72
C PRO A 65 11.03 -11.40 7.49
N GLY A 66 10.99 -10.22 6.87
CA GLY A 66 11.82 -9.91 5.71
C GLY A 66 11.27 -10.36 4.35
N ALA A 67 10.03 -10.87 4.27
CA ALA A 67 9.37 -11.28 3.01
C ALA A 67 9.04 -10.12 2.03
N GLY A 68 9.63 -8.93 2.21
CA GLY A 68 9.46 -7.78 1.32
C GLY A 68 8.10 -7.07 1.36
N LEU A 69 7.11 -7.65 2.04
CA LEU A 69 5.80 -7.02 2.25
C LEU A 69 5.83 -6.07 3.45
N LEU A 70 5.22 -4.89 3.29
CA LEU A 70 4.98 -3.97 4.41
C LEU A 70 3.69 -4.27 5.18
N ARG A 71 2.82 -5.12 4.61
CA ARG A 71 1.58 -5.59 5.25
C ARG A 71 1.24 -7.01 4.80
N PHE A 72 0.80 -7.83 5.73
CA PHE A 72 0.41 -9.22 5.49
C PHE A 72 -1.11 -9.40 5.53
N ALA A 73 -1.61 -10.38 4.78
CA ALA A 73 -3.00 -10.80 4.86
C ALA A 73 -3.21 -11.71 6.08
N TYR A 74 -4.33 -11.54 6.76
CA TYR A 74 -4.77 -12.35 7.89
C TYR A 74 -6.30 -12.42 7.91
N GLY A 75 -6.87 -13.16 8.87
CA GLY A 75 -8.32 -13.22 9.08
C GLY A 75 -9.02 -14.45 8.51
N ASP A 76 -8.30 -15.35 7.82
CA ASP A 76 -8.86 -16.64 7.43
C ASP A 76 -9.13 -17.50 8.68
N GLY A 77 -10.31 -18.11 8.74
CA GLY A 77 -10.86 -18.76 9.92
C GLY A 77 -11.51 -17.82 10.97
N ALA A 78 -11.55 -16.51 10.74
CA ALA A 78 -12.17 -15.57 11.69
C ALA A 78 -13.70 -15.64 11.71
N ARG A 79 -14.31 -15.19 12.81
CA ARG A 79 -15.77 -15.02 12.97
C ARG A 79 -16.11 -13.62 13.49
N ILE A 80 -17.34 -13.16 13.24
CA ILE A 80 -17.86 -11.92 13.82
C ILE A 80 -18.81 -12.25 14.98
N VAL A 81 -18.55 -11.61 16.12
CA VAL A 81 -19.31 -11.73 17.36
C VAL A 81 -19.92 -10.40 17.72
N ARG A 82 -21.18 -10.39 18.14
CA ARG A 82 -21.82 -9.24 18.80
C ARG A 82 -21.71 -9.41 20.30
N LEU A 83 -21.13 -8.42 20.98
CA LEU A 83 -21.09 -8.29 22.43
C LEU A 83 -22.10 -7.22 22.87
N ASP A 84 -23.11 -7.61 23.63
CA ASP A 84 -24.15 -6.72 24.12
C ASP A 84 -23.75 -6.05 25.45
N PRO A 85 -24.31 -4.87 25.79
CA PRO A 85 -24.05 -4.15 27.05
C PRO A 85 -24.17 -4.98 28.33
N ASN A 86 -25.04 -5.99 28.31
CA ASN A 86 -25.27 -6.90 29.43
C ASN A 86 -24.21 -8.01 29.57
N GLY A 87 -23.17 -8.00 28.72
CA GLY A 87 -22.11 -9.00 28.68
C GLY A 87 -22.43 -10.25 27.85
N THR A 88 -23.58 -10.32 27.17
CA THR A 88 -23.93 -11.46 26.31
C THR A 88 -23.18 -11.38 24.99
N ALA A 89 -22.59 -12.50 24.56
CA ALA A 89 -21.92 -12.62 23.27
C ALA A 89 -22.67 -13.57 22.33
N GLN A 90 -22.84 -13.17 21.06
CA GLN A 90 -23.50 -13.97 20.02
C GLN A 90 -22.64 -14.03 18.77
N VAL A 91 -22.32 -15.23 18.27
CA VAL A 91 -21.67 -15.40 16.97
C VAL A 91 -22.68 -15.16 15.85
N LEU A 92 -22.46 -14.15 15.01
CA LEU A 92 -23.38 -13.78 13.92
C LEU A 92 -23.07 -14.50 12.60
N THR A 93 -21.86 -15.02 12.44
CA THR A 93 -21.35 -15.52 11.15
C THR A 93 -21.03 -17.01 11.16
N ALA A 94 -21.74 -17.81 11.97
CA ALA A 94 -21.50 -19.25 12.09
C ALA A 94 -21.66 -20.03 10.76
N GLY A 95 -22.40 -19.48 9.79
CA GLY A 95 -22.60 -20.08 8.46
C GLY A 95 -21.52 -19.76 7.41
N PHE A 96 -20.43 -19.10 7.81
CA PHE A 96 -19.31 -18.77 6.94
C PHE A 96 -18.05 -19.51 7.37
N HIS A 97 -17.20 -19.88 6.41
CA HIS A 97 -15.85 -20.35 6.72
C HIS A 97 -15.02 -19.27 7.39
N SER A 98 -15.18 -18.02 6.94
CA SER A 98 -14.51 -16.87 7.54
C SER A 98 -15.32 -15.61 7.37
N ALA A 99 -15.33 -14.75 8.38
CA ALA A 99 -15.94 -13.42 8.34
C ALA A 99 -15.14 -12.44 9.22
N ALA A 100 -14.89 -11.24 8.71
CA ALA A 100 -14.08 -10.22 9.38
C ALA A 100 -14.45 -8.80 8.94
N GLU A 101 -13.86 -7.82 9.62
CA GLU A 101 -13.87 -6.40 9.25
C GLU A 101 -15.29 -5.83 9.15
N PRO A 102 -16.08 -5.87 10.25
CA PRO A 102 -17.41 -5.28 10.25
C PRO A 102 -17.35 -3.76 10.08
N ASP A 103 -18.34 -3.19 9.38
CA ASP A 103 -18.62 -1.75 9.38
C ASP A 103 -20.12 -1.51 9.54
N VAL A 104 -20.51 -0.62 10.46
CA VAL A 104 -21.90 -0.42 10.87
C VAL A 104 -22.55 0.70 10.04
N SER A 105 -23.78 0.45 9.58
CA SER A 105 -24.58 1.43 8.83
C SER A 105 -24.84 2.69 9.65
N PHE A 106 -25.07 3.83 8.98
CA PHE A 106 -25.27 5.10 9.68
C PHE A 106 -26.46 5.05 10.65
N ASP A 107 -27.53 4.31 10.33
CA ASP A 107 -28.69 4.13 11.21
C ASP A 107 -28.50 3.09 12.33
N GLY A 108 -27.35 2.41 12.38
CA GLY A 108 -27.03 1.39 13.38
C GLY A 108 -27.79 0.07 13.26
N LYS A 109 -28.53 -0.18 12.16
CA LYS A 109 -29.41 -1.35 12.02
C LYS A 109 -28.80 -2.51 11.24
N ARG A 110 -27.77 -2.24 10.42
CA ARG A 110 -27.10 -3.22 9.55
C ARG A 110 -25.59 -3.09 9.68
N PHE A 111 -24.88 -4.08 9.17
CA PHE A 111 -23.43 -3.98 9.02
C PHE A 111 -22.94 -4.71 7.76
N LEU A 112 -21.92 -4.14 7.15
CA LEU A 112 -21.12 -4.78 6.11
C LEU A 112 -20.05 -5.64 6.75
N PHE A 113 -19.60 -6.67 6.05
CA PHE A 113 -18.45 -7.48 6.44
C PHE A 113 -17.86 -8.21 5.23
N ALA A 114 -16.57 -8.54 5.30
CA ALA A 114 -15.92 -9.40 4.32
C ALA A 114 -16.03 -10.86 4.76
N ALA A 115 -16.42 -11.77 3.86
CA ALA A 115 -16.55 -13.19 4.18
C ALA A 115 -16.23 -14.15 3.04
N LYS A 116 -15.89 -15.39 3.42
CA LYS A 116 -15.76 -16.59 2.58
C LYS A 116 -16.81 -17.59 3.02
N ARG A 117 -17.60 -18.17 2.09
CA ARG A 117 -18.55 -19.23 2.47
C ARG A 117 -17.82 -20.55 2.66
N THR A 118 -16.87 -20.86 1.79
CA THR A 118 -15.98 -22.02 1.88
C THR A 118 -14.51 -21.60 1.98
N ALA A 119 -13.63 -22.53 2.35
CA ALA A 119 -12.19 -22.27 2.46
C ALA A 119 -11.52 -21.85 1.14
N THR A 120 -12.09 -22.25 0.00
CA THR A 120 -11.55 -21.98 -1.34
C THR A 120 -12.18 -20.76 -2.02
N ASP A 121 -13.23 -20.18 -1.42
CA ASP A 121 -13.87 -19.00 -2.00
C ASP A 121 -12.98 -17.77 -1.90
N GLN A 122 -13.15 -16.84 -2.84
CA GLN A 122 -12.64 -15.48 -2.68
C GLN A 122 -13.40 -14.73 -1.59
N TRP A 123 -12.73 -13.80 -0.93
CA TRP A 123 -13.40 -12.86 -0.03
C TRP A 123 -14.40 -12.01 -0.80
N ASN A 124 -15.64 -11.92 -0.31
CA ASN A 124 -16.68 -11.06 -0.86
C ASN A 124 -17.29 -10.19 0.24
N ILE A 125 -17.90 -9.07 -0.15
CA ILE A 125 -18.62 -8.20 0.76
C ILE A 125 -20.07 -8.66 0.89
N TYR A 126 -20.52 -8.77 2.13
CA TYR A 126 -21.87 -9.11 2.53
C TYR A 126 -22.43 -8.01 3.43
N GLU A 127 -23.75 -8.00 3.55
CA GLU A 127 -24.48 -7.16 4.49
C GLU A 127 -25.48 -8.04 5.25
N MET A 128 -25.70 -7.75 6.53
CA MET A 128 -26.79 -8.36 7.31
C MET A 128 -27.36 -7.37 8.33
N ALA A 129 -28.52 -7.70 8.89
CA ALA A 129 -29.09 -6.97 10.02
C ALA A 129 -28.27 -7.24 11.30
N ILE A 130 -28.34 -6.31 12.26
CA ILE A 130 -27.54 -6.39 13.50
C ILE A 130 -27.90 -7.57 14.41
N ASP A 131 -29.06 -8.19 14.18
CA ASP A 131 -29.52 -9.41 14.85
C ASP A 131 -29.00 -10.71 14.20
N GLY A 132 -28.26 -10.61 13.09
CA GLY A 132 -27.74 -11.73 12.32
C GLY A 132 -28.65 -12.20 11.18
N SER A 133 -29.82 -11.58 11.00
CA SER A 133 -30.78 -11.94 9.96
C SER A 133 -30.53 -11.22 8.62
N ALA A 134 -31.31 -11.57 7.59
CA ALA A 134 -31.33 -10.88 6.29
C ALA A 134 -29.97 -10.76 5.57
N VAL A 135 -29.13 -11.81 5.68
CA VAL A 135 -27.82 -11.87 5.03
C VAL A 135 -27.96 -11.78 3.51
N ARG A 136 -27.26 -10.83 2.88
CA ARG A 136 -27.15 -10.71 1.42
C ARG A 136 -25.70 -10.50 0.98
N GLN A 137 -25.36 -11.04 -0.18
CA GLN A 137 -24.06 -10.84 -0.82
C GLN A 137 -24.12 -9.64 -1.77
N ILE A 138 -23.15 -8.73 -1.68
CA ILE A 138 -23.05 -7.54 -2.53
C ILE A 138 -22.11 -7.81 -3.70
N THR A 139 -20.83 -8.14 -3.43
CA THR A 139 -19.83 -8.34 -4.47
C THR A 139 -19.82 -9.78 -4.98
N ARG A 140 -19.54 -9.97 -6.28
CA ARG A 140 -19.47 -11.29 -6.95
C ARG A 140 -18.42 -11.26 -8.05
N ALA A 141 -17.51 -12.25 -8.06
CA ALA A 141 -16.48 -12.41 -9.10
C ALA A 141 -15.59 -11.15 -9.31
N MET A 142 -15.13 -10.56 -8.20
CA MET A 142 -14.35 -9.31 -8.22
C MET A 142 -12.92 -9.49 -7.71
N GLY A 143 -12.41 -10.72 -7.67
CA GLY A 143 -11.25 -11.03 -6.84
C GLY A 143 -11.62 -10.94 -5.35
N ASP A 144 -10.60 -10.95 -4.50
CA ASP A 144 -10.81 -10.74 -3.06
C ASP A 144 -11.28 -9.31 -2.79
N CYS A 145 -12.36 -9.18 -2.01
CA CYS A 145 -12.93 -7.94 -1.53
C CYS A 145 -12.86 -7.89 0.01
N ARG A 146 -12.19 -6.88 0.55
CA ARG A 146 -11.86 -6.71 1.98
C ARG A 146 -12.15 -5.29 2.47
N CYS A 147 -12.08 -5.06 3.78
CA CYS A 147 -12.23 -3.77 4.45
C CYS A 147 -13.42 -2.95 3.93
N PRO A 148 -14.66 -3.48 4.01
CA PRO A 148 -15.82 -2.76 3.54
C PRO A 148 -16.11 -1.54 4.41
N GLY A 149 -16.75 -0.52 3.82
CA GLY A 149 -17.29 0.61 4.56
C GLY A 149 -18.50 1.24 3.86
N TYR A 150 -19.46 1.74 4.63
CA TYR A 150 -20.56 2.52 4.06
C TYR A 150 -20.05 3.90 3.61
N GLN A 151 -20.54 4.36 2.45
CA GLN A 151 -20.33 5.73 1.98
C GLN A 151 -21.66 6.51 2.01
N SER A 152 -21.55 7.84 2.03
CA SER A 152 -22.70 8.75 1.87
C SER A 152 -23.23 8.74 0.43
N THR A 153 -24.31 9.49 0.21
CA THR A 153 -24.95 9.63 -1.09
C THR A 153 -24.02 10.21 -2.18
N GLN A 154 -24.05 9.60 -3.36
CA GLN A 154 -23.34 10.07 -4.55
C GLN A 154 -24.31 10.78 -5.50
N TYR A 155 -23.94 11.99 -5.90
CA TYR A 155 -24.66 12.78 -6.91
C TYR A 155 -23.91 12.73 -8.23
N VAL A 156 -24.63 12.48 -9.33
CA VAL A 156 -24.11 12.58 -10.70
C VAL A 156 -25.12 13.32 -11.56
N ILE A 157 -24.64 14.12 -12.50
CA ILE A 157 -25.51 14.97 -13.35
C ILE A 157 -26.44 14.16 -14.28
N THR A 158 -26.10 12.89 -14.53
CA THR A 158 -26.82 12.00 -15.44
C THR A 158 -27.89 11.14 -14.77
N ALA A 159 -28.04 11.22 -13.44
CA ALA A 159 -29.02 10.44 -12.69
C ALA A 159 -30.08 11.36 -12.07
N THR A 160 -31.33 10.89 -12.06
CA THR A 160 -32.46 11.62 -11.48
C THR A 160 -32.48 11.59 -9.95
N GLU A 161 -31.85 10.59 -9.35
CA GLU A 161 -31.78 10.41 -7.89
C GLU A 161 -30.35 10.00 -7.48
N PRO A 162 -29.86 10.50 -6.33
CA PRO A 162 -28.59 10.03 -5.76
C PRO A 162 -28.73 8.59 -5.27
N TRP A 163 -27.61 7.90 -5.09
CA TRP A 163 -27.61 6.54 -4.56
C TRP A 163 -26.61 6.36 -3.42
N TYR A 164 -26.86 5.34 -2.60
CA TYR A 164 -25.93 4.82 -1.62
C TYR A 164 -24.97 3.81 -2.23
N GLN A 165 -23.75 3.83 -1.75
CA GLN A 165 -22.67 2.99 -2.22
C GLN A 165 -21.78 2.54 -1.05
N ILE A 166 -20.94 1.56 -1.33
CA ILE A 166 -19.96 1.05 -0.37
C ILE A 166 -18.56 1.30 -0.91
N THR A 167 -17.58 1.34 -0.02
CA THR A 167 -16.16 1.20 -0.33
C THR A 167 -15.69 -0.19 0.04
N PHE A 168 -14.67 -0.70 -0.65
CA PHE A 168 -13.93 -1.88 -0.24
C PHE A 168 -12.55 -1.90 -0.91
N VAL A 169 -11.65 -2.70 -0.38
CA VAL A 169 -10.32 -2.97 -0.94
C VAL A 169 -10.43 -4.21 -1.82
N GLY A 170 -9.94 -4.14 -3.06
CA GLY A 170 -10.13 -5.19 -4.07
C GLY A 170 -8.89 -5.52 -4.91
N THR A 171 -8.85 -6.76 -5.42
CA THR A 171 -7.81 -7.25 -6.34
C THR A 171 -8.29 -7.45 -7.79
N ARG A 172 -9.53 -7.03 -8.11
CA ARG A 172 -10.19 -7.22 -9.43
C ARG A 172 -9.31 -6.92 -10.65
N HIS A 173 -8.50 -5.88 -10.56
CA HIS A 173 -7.63 -5.39 -11.63
C HIS A 173 -6.47 -6.34 -12.01
N GLY A 174 -6.15 -7.33 -11.17
CA GLY A 174 -5.20 -8.40 -11.49
C GLY A 174 -3.73 -7.98 -11.58
N TRP A 175 -3.34 -6.88 -10.93
CA TRP A 175 -1.95 -6.43 -10.90
C TRP A 175 -1.17 -7.08 -9.75
N LEU A 176 0.13 -7.19 -9.92
CA LEU A 176 1.09 -7.47 -8.87
C LEU A 176 1.60 -6.15 -8.29
N ASN A 177 1.87 -6.12 -6.99
CA ASN A 177 2.48 -4.96 -6.36
C ASN A 177 3.95 -4.78 -6.78
N GLU A 178 4.52 -3.59 -6.55
CA GLU A 178 5.88 -3.24 -6.99
C GLU A 178 6.99 -4.00 -6.27
N ALA A 179 6.69 -4.64 -5.13
CA ALA A 179 7.63 -5.46 -4.37
C ALA A 179 7.69 -6.90 -4.88
N ALA A 180 6.61 -7.41 -5.47
CA ALA A 180 6.38 -8.78 -5.94
C ALA A 180 6.60 -9.88 -4.86
N PRO A 181 5.96 -11.07 -4.96
CA PRO A 181 4.98 -11.49 -5.97
C PRO A 181 3.51 -11.34 -5.50
N GLY A 182 3.21 -10.55 -4.47
CA GLY A 182 1.84 -10.38 -3.98
C GLY A 182 0.93 -9.57 -4.92
N PRO A 183 -0.39 -9.79 -4.91
CA PRO A 183 -1.33 -8.95 -5.65
C PRO A 183 -1.29 -7.51 -5.12
N ALA A 184 -1.44 -6.55 -6.05
CA ALA A 184 -1.73 -5.17 -5.70
C ALA A 184 -3.21 -5.04 -5.30
N THR A 185 -3.50 -4.15 -4.36
CA THR A 185 -4.87 -3.84 -3.93
C THR A 185 -5.20 -2.39 -4.25
N ALA A 186 -6.45 -2.13 -4.59
CA ALA A 186 -6.94 -0.76 -4.80
C ALA A 186 -8.28 -0.57 -4.08
N LEU A 187 -8.67 0.68 -3.87
CA LEU A 187 -10.00 1.00 -3.40
C LEU A 187 -10.99 0.86 -4.56
N TYR A 188 -12.16 0.31 -4.26
CA TYR A 188 -13.29 0.21 -5.16
C TYR A 188 -14.54 0.72 -4.48
N SER A 189 -15.50 1.14 -5.29
CA SER A 189 -16.87 1.42 -4.87
C SER A 189 -17.86 0.66 -5.74
N CYS A 190 -19.02 0.35 -5.18
CA CYS A 190 -20.20 -0.11 -5.92
C CYS A 190 -21.48 0.25 -5.15
N ARG A 191 -22.62 0.18 -5.84
CA ARG A 191 -23.93 0.30 -5.20
C ARG A 191 -24.18 -0.85 -4.22
N LEU A 192 -25.12 -0.67 -3.31
CA LEU A 192 -25.52 -1.69 -2.31
C LEU A 192 -26.07 -2.99 -2.94
N ASP A 193 -26.47 -2.97 -4.21
CA ASP A 193 -26.88 -4.15 -4.97
C ASP A 193 -25.72 -4.85 -5.71
N GLY A 194 -24.51 -4.27 -5.67
CA GLY A 194 -23.31 -4.76 -6.33
C GLY A 194 -23.10 -4.22 -7.76
N SER A 195 -24.00 -3.39 -8.28
CA SER A 195 -23.87 -2.73 -9.59
C SER A 195 -22.96 -1.49 -9.53
N GLU A 196 -22.67 -0.88 -10.69
CA GLU A 196 -21.87 0.35 -10.80
C GLU A 196 -20.49 0.27 -10.11
N VAL A 197 -19.77 -0.83 -10.34
CA VAL A 197 -18.43 -1.00 -9.78
C VAL A 197 -17.45 0.00 -10.40
N LYS A 198 -16.77 0.76 -9.55
CA LYS A 198 -15.73 1.73 -9.92
C LYS A 198 -14.45 1.47 -9.14
N ARG A 199 -13.30 1.59 -9.80
CA ARG A 199 -11.98 1.63 -9.12
C ARG A 199 -11.69 3.07 -8.73
N LEU A 200 -11.34 3.32 -7.48
CA LEU A 200 -11.10 4.67 -6.96
C LEU A 200 -9.63 5.09 -7.00
N THR A 201 -8.71 4.16 -6.79
CA THR A 201 -7.27 4.44 -6.71
C THR A 201 -6.45 3.62 -7.69
N TYR A 202 -5.38 4.22 -8.24
CA TYR A 202 -4.60 3.66 -9.35
C TYR A 202 -3.11 3.49 -9.04
N ASN A 203 -2.75 3.48 -7.75
CA ASN A 203 -1.41 3.15 -7.30
C ASN A 203 -0.96 1.78 -7.85
N LEU A 204 0.35 1.63 -8.11
CA LEU A 204 0.95 0.38 -8.60
C LEU A 204 1.22 -0.62 -7.48
N SER A 205 1.42 -0.13 -6.25
CA SER A 205 1.46 -0.98 -5.07
C SER A 205 0.05 -1.16 -4.49
N SER A 206 -0.10 -1.17 -3.18
CA SER A 206 -1.35 -1.52 -2.52
C SER A 206 -1.91 -0.37 -1.70
N ASP A 207 -3.22 -0.19 -1.80
CA ASP A 207 -3.99 0.71 -0.96
C ASP A 207 -4.91 -0.10 -0.02
N TYR A 208 -5.17 0.43 1.18
CA TYR A 208 -5.80 -0.29 2.29
C TYR A 208 -6.65 0.61 3.19
N ASP A 209 -7.45 -0.03 4.05
CA ASP A 209 -8.16 0.56 5.20
C ASP A 209 -8.93 1.87 4.91
N PRO A 210 -9.84 1.89 3.93
CA PRO A 210 -10.66 3.07 3.69
C PRO A 210 -11.59 3.33 4.89
N VAL A 211 -11.67 4.58 5.32
CA VAL A 211 -12.65 5.08 6.30
C VAL A 211 -13.24 6.39 5.82
N ILE A 212 -14.56 6.54 5.90
CA ILE A 212 -15.23 7.79 5.52
C ILE A 212 -15.09 8.85 6.62
N MET A 213 -14.74 10.07 6.21
CA MET A 213 -14.70 11.27 7.04
C MET A 213 -16.06 11.96 7.06
N TRP A 214 -16.27 12.83 8.04
CA TRP A 214 -17.49 13.64 8.16
C TRP A 214 -17.80 14.47 6.90
N ASP A 215 -16.76 14.92 6.18
CA ASP A 215 -16.92 15.72 4.96
C ASP A 215 -17.20 14.88 3.71
N GLY A 216 -17.31 13.55 3.82
CA GLY A 216 -17.56 12.67 2.68
C GLY A 216 -16.32 12.26 1.88
N ARG A 217 -15.09 12.62 2.31
CA ARG A 217 -13.86 12.02 1.77
C ARG A 217 -13.55 10.69 2.45
N LEU A 218 -12.76 9.85 1.78
CA LEU A 218 -12.17 8.65 2.35
C LEU A 218 -10.74 8.96 2.81
N LEU A 219 -10.39 8.61 4.05
CA LEU A 219 -9.00 8.39 4.46
C LEU A 219 -8.62 6.94 4.20
N TYR A 220 -7.39 6.70 3.76
CA TYR A 220 -6.91 5.36 3.50
C TYR A 220 -5.39 5.29 3.62
N ALA A 221 -4.85 4.08 3.75
CA ALA A 221 -3.42 3.83 3.79
C ALA A 221 -2.94 3.43 2.38
N SER A 222 -1.83 4.02 1.91
CA SER A 222 -1.29 3.76 0.57
C SER A 222 0.19 3.42 0.63
N TRP A 223 0.57 2.30 0.01
CA TRP A 223 1.97 1.88 -0.11
C TRP A 223 2.67 2.69 -1.20
N GLN A 224 3.58 3.57 -0.80
CA GLN A 224 4.37 4.44 -1.65
C GLN A 224 5.72 3.80 -1.97
N ARG A 225 5.90 3.40 -3.23
CA ARG A 225 7.12 2.73 -3.72
C ARG A 225 7.60 3.19 -5.12
N ALA A 226 7.04 4.29 -5.64
CA ALA A 226 7.44 4.87 -6.92
C ALA A 226 8.95 5.23 -7.02
N THR A 227 9.60 5.50 -5.89
CA THR A 227 11.04 5.81 -5.79
C THR A 227 11.71 4.96 -4.72
N LEU A 228 13.05 5.00 -4.67
CA LEU A 228 13.88 4.32 -3.67
C LEU A 228 14.31 5.23 -2.51
N GLU A 229 13.77 6.44 -2.42
CA GLU A 229 14.16 7.43 -1.39
C GLU A 229 13.84 6.97 0.03
N HIS A 230 12.82 6.12 0.20
CA HIS A 230 12.45 5.49 1.47
C HIS A 230 12.86 4.02 1.56
N GLY A 231 13.98 3.69 0.90
CA GLY A 231 14.54 2.34 0.88
C GLY A 231 13.84 1.38 -0.08
N LEU A 232 14.35 0.15 -0.15
CA LEU A 232 13.93 -0.86 -1.14
C LEU A 232 12.45 -1.22 -1.10
N TRP A 233 11.81 -1.16 0.07
CA TRP A 233 10.39 -1.52 0.20
C TRP A 233 9.49 -0.29 0.31
N GLY A 234 10.02 0.93 0.22
CA GLY A 234 9.22 2.15 0.39
C GLY A 234 8.56 2.24 1.77
N ARG A 235 7.35 2.78 1.82
CA ARG A 235 6.60 3.11 3.06
C ARG A 235 5.09 3.07 2.85
N ILE A 236 4.30 3.02 3.92
CA ILE A 236 2.84 3.17 3.84
C ILE A 236 2.45 4.46 4.55
N ARG A 237 1.66 5.31 3.89
CA ARG A 237 1.24 6.64 4.40
C ARG A 237 -0.27 6.82 4.28
N ILE A 238 -0.82 7.77 5.03
CA ILE A 238 -2.25 8.12 4.98
C ILE A 238 -2.54 9.14 3.88
N PHE A 239 -3.53 8.83 3.05
CA PHE A 239 -4.02 9.66 1.95
C PHE A 239 -5.52 9.93 2.13
N GLY A 240 -6.00 11.00 1.50
CA GLY A 240 -7.41 11.32 1.32
C GLY A 240 -7.82 11.19 -0.14
N VAL A 241 -9.07 10.83 -0.42
CA VAL A 241 -9.65 10.79 -1.77
C VAL A 241 -11.17 11.00 -1.72
N ASN A 242 -11.77 11.58 -2.76
CA ASN A 242 -13.24 11.64 -2.87
C ASN A 242 -13.85 10.25 -3.10
N THR A 243 -15.15 10.09 -2.83
CA THR A 243 -15.88 8.81 -3.02
C THR A 243 -15.95 8.36 -4.48
N ASP A 244 -15.71 9.27 -5.42
CA ASP A 244 -15.60 8.99 -6.85
C ASP A 244 -14.14 8.83 -7.32
N GLY A 245 -13.16 8.80 -6.42
CA GLY A 245 -11.73 8.62 -6.74
C GLY A 245 -10.99 9.87 -7.22
N SER A 246 -11.66 11.03 -7.27
CA SER A 246 -11.04 12.33 -7.57
C SER A 246 -10.32 12.94 -6.36
N ASP A 247 -9.51 13.96 -6.62
CA ASP A 247 -8.79 14.77 -5.63
C ASP A 247 -8.04 13.96 -4.57
N TYR A 248 -7.36 12.89 -5.01
CA TYR A 248 -6.53 12.10 -4.11
C TYR A 248 -5.28 12.91 -3.72
N ALA A 249 -4.93 12.91 -2.44
CA ALA A 249 -3.77 13.65 -1.94
C ALA A 249 -3.22 13.01 -0.66
N ALA A 250 -1.92 13.20 -0.39
CA ALA A 250 -1.37 12.84 0.92
C ALA A 250 -2.11 13.65 2.00
N TYR A 251 -2.51 12.99 3.08
CA TYR A 251 -3.29 13.62 4.14
C TYR A 251 -2.42 14.02 5.33
N VAL A 252 -1.35 13.27 5.58
CA VAL A 252 -0.43 13.47 6.70
C VAL A 252 0.96 13.89 6.20
N PRO A 253 1.71 14.68 7.00
CA PRO A 253 3.04 15.16 6.62
C PRO A 253 4.03 14.01 6.55
N ASP A 254 5.19 14.24 5.94
CA ASP A 254 6.25 13.24 5.86
C ASP A 254 7.05 13.11 7.18
N VAL A 255 6.38 12.58 8.21
CA VAL A 255 6.93 12.38 9.57
C VAL A 255 6.31 11.15 10.24
N GLY A 256 6.90 10.71 11.35
CA GLY A 256 6.45 9.53 12.08
C GLY A 256 7.07 8.24 11.53
N ARG A 257 6.43 7.10 11.81
CA ARG A 257 7.01 5.81 11.46
C ARG A 257 6.75 5.41 10.01
N ARG A 258 7.51 4.42 9.55
CA ARG A 258 7.53 3.97 8.15
C ARG A 258 6.20 3.45 7.63
N ILE A 259 5.44 2.74 8.45
CA ILE A 259 4.17 2.10 8.09
C ILE A 259 3.08 2.83 8.87
N GLN A 260 2.18 3.53 8.19
CA GLN A 260 0.99 4.17 8.78
C GLN A 260 -0.27 3.63 8.12
N HIS A 261 -1.21 3.16 8.92
CA HIS A 261 -2.40 2.45 8.45
C HIS A 261 -3.51 2.39 9.50
N MET A 262 -4.62 1.71 9.17
CA MET A 262 -5.81 1.59 10.01
C MET A 262 -6.30 2.95 10.56
N PRO A 263 -6.51 3.97 9.70
CA PRO A 263 -6.97 5.26 10.16
C PRO A 263 -8.40 5.21 10.69
N CYS A 264 -8.72 6.11 11.62
CA CYS A 264 -10.08 6.46 12.01
C CYS A 264 -10.15 7.96 12.35
N THR A 265 -11.36 8.49 12.51
CA THR A 265 -11.55 9.89 12.93
C THR A 265 -12.36 9.97 14.22
N THR A 266 -11.92 10.79 15.17
CA THR A 266 -12.61 11.03 16.45
C THR A 266 -12.26 12.41 17.00
N GLY A 267 -13.23 13.13 17.58
CA GLY A 267 -12.96 14.36 18.34
C GLY A 267 -12.12 15.42 17.59
N GLY A 268 -12.25 15.53 16.27
CA GLY A 268 -11.45 16.45 15.45
C GLY A 268 -10.05 15.97 15.08
N LEU A 269 -9.69 14.73 15.42
CA LEU A 269 -8.43 14.07 15.11
C LEU A 269 -8.62 12.99 14.05
N ALA A 270 -7.62 12.82 13.19
CA ALA A 270 -7.40 11.57 12.48
C ALA A 270 -6.34 10.77 13.24
N VAL A 271 -6.71 9.58 13.72
CA VAL A 271 -5.86 8.67 14.49
C VAL A 271 -5.53 7.46 13.63
N PHE A 272 -4.28 7.00 13.66
CA PHE A 272 -3.83 5.85 12.88
C PHE A 272 -2.81 5.03 13.66
N VAL A 273 -2.66 3.77 13.27
CA VAL A 273 -1.60 2.88 13.75
C VAL A 273 -0.34 3.16 12.96
N GLU A 274 0.82 3.12 13.62
CA GLU A 274 2.11 3.24 12.96
C GLU A 274 3.21 2.33 13.52
N SER A 275 4.12 1.87 12.66
CA SER A 275 5.24 0.99 13.01
C SER A 275 6.42 1.18 12.05
N ASP A 276 7.64 0.86 12.50
CA ASP A 276 8.82 0.80 11.62
C ASP A 276 9.04 -0.59 11.02
N ARG A 277 8.40 -1.61 11.58
CA ARG A 277 8.58 -3.01 11.21
C ARG A 277 7.23 -3.62 10.84
N PRO A 278 7.16 -4.38 9.74
CA PRO A 278 5.95 -5.12 9.45
C PRO A 278 5.81 -6.27 10.45
N LEU A 279 4.65 -6.33 11.10
CA LEU A 279 4.24 -7.45 11.96
C LEU A 279 3.17 -8.27 11.23
N TRP A 280 2.97 -9.51 11.66
CA TRP A 280 1.99 -10.42 11.04
C TRP A 280 0.56 -9.86 11.11
N ASP A 281 0.25 -9.23 12.23
CA ASP A 281 -1.01 -8.58 12.56
C ASP A 281 -1.06 -7.15 12.04
N GLY A 282 0.09 -6.52 11.82
CA GLY A 282 0.17 -5.09 11.53
C GLY A 282 -0.10 -4.22 12.78
N ALA A 283 0.05 -4.74 14.00
CA ALA A 283 -0.07 -3.92 15.19
C ALA A 283 1.08 -2.89 15.29
N GLY A 284 0.84 -1.79 16.00
CA GLY A 284 1.82 -0.69 16.12
C GLY A 284 1.52 0.25 17.28
N THR A 285 2.10 1.44 17.26
CA THR A 285 1.73 2.53 18.19
C THR A 285 0.64 3.40 17.58
N LEU A 286 -0.06 4.20 18.37
CA LEU A 286 -1.03 5.16 17.87
C LEU A 286 -0.36 6.53 17.67
N ALA A 287 -0.69 7.19 16.57
CA ALA A 287 -0.35 8.58 16.29
C ALA A 287 -1.57 9.31 15.72
N ALA A 288 -1.53 10.65 15.74
CA ALA A 288 -2.63 11.46 15.27
C ALA A 288 -2.19 12.78 14.63
N VAL A 289 -3.11 13.34 13.85
CA VAL A 289 -3.09 14.72 13.35
C VAL A 289 -4.44 15.38 13.62
N GLU A 290 -4.48 16.70 13.73
CA GLU A 290 -5.73 17.46 13.73
C GLU A 290 -6.31 17.53 12.32
N ILE A 291 -7.60 17.22 12.16
CA ILE A 291 -8.27 17.21 10.85
C ILE A 291 -8.20 18.58 10.16
N ARG A 292 -8.17 19.68 10.92
CA ARG A 292 -8.14 21.04 10.38
C ARG A 292 -6.76 21.48 9.87
N ARG A 293 -5.69 20.89 10.39
CA ARG A 293 -4.29 21.27 10.11
C ARG A 293 -3.39 20.03 10.04
N PRO A 294 -3.73 19.02 9.22
CA PRO A 294 -3.14 17.70 9.38
C PRO A 294 -1.65 17.70 9.04
N TRP A 295 -1.17 18.63 8.20
CA TRP A 295 0.23 18.74 7.78
C TRP A 295 1.15 19.39 8.80
N LYS A 296 0.61 19.97 9.89
CA LYS A 296 1.40 20.69 10.91
C LYS A 296 1.26 20.12 12.32
N THR A 297 0.39 19.13 12.53
CA THR A 297 -0.07 18.73 13.87
C THR A 297 0.19 17.27 14.21
N TYR A 298 1.07 16.60 13.44
CA TYR A 298 1.47 15.23 13.75
C TYR A 298 2.00 15.11 15.19
N ARG A 299 1.49 14.11 15.90
CA ARG A 299 1.99 13.74 17.22
C ARG A 299 1.80 12.23 17.50
N PRO A 300 2.80 11.56 18.09
CA PRO A 300 2.58 10.23 18.65
C PRO A 300 1.63 10.33 19.85
N LEU A 301 0.75 9.34 20.00
CA LEU A 301 -0.16 9.21 21.14
C LEU A 301 0.33 8.16 22.14
N THR A 302 0.98 7.11 21.66
CA THR A 302 1.51 6.01 22.48
C THR A 302 2.92 5.62 22.06
N THR A 303 3.57 4.85 22.90
CA THR A 303 4.89 4.24 22.67
C THR A 303 4.77 2.72 22.70
N GLU A 304 5.80 2.00 22.25
CA GLU A 304 5.79 0.52 22.34
C GLU A 304 5.82 0.01 23.80
N ALA A 305 6.20 0.86 24.75
CA ALA A 305 6.13 0.53 26.18
C ALA A 305 4.68 0.44 26.68
N ASP A 306 3.76 1.15 26.01
CA ASP A 306 2.33 1.08 26.28
C ASP A 306 1.68 -0.17 25.66
N GLY A 307 2.44 -1.01 24.95
CA GLY A 307 1.97 -2.15 24.16
C GLY A 307 1.72 -1.80 22.69
N LEU A 308 1.11 -2.73 21.96
CA LEU A 308 0.82 -2.58 20.54
C LEU A 308 -0.69 -2.56 20.31
N PHE A 309 -1.11 -1.65 19.45
CA PHE A 309 -2.48 -1.27 19.15
C PHE A 309 -2.82 -1.66 17.72
N HIS A 310 -4.09 -1.96 17.48
CA HIS A 310 -4.62 -2.39 16.20
C HIS A 310 -6.09 -1.95 16.05
N SER A 311 -6.51 -1.64 14.82
CA SER A 311 -7.89 -1.28 14.45
C SER A 311 -8.60 -0.30 15.40
N PRO A 312 -8.09 0.92 15.58
CA PRO A 312 -8.80 1.94 16.34
C PRO A 312 -10.16 2.26 15.69
N ALA A 313 -11.20 2.36 16.51
CA ALA A 313 -12.55 2.72 16.08
C ALA A 313 -13.17 3.74 17.04
N PRO A 314 -13.82 4.81 16.52
CA PRO A 314 -14.32 5.89 17.35
C PRO A 314 -15.56 5.50 18.15
N LEU A 315 -15.63 5.99 19.39
CA LEU A 315 -16.83 5.98 20.24
C LEU A 315 -17.48 7.37 20.27
N PRO A 316 -18.80 7.46 20.56
CA PRO A 316 -19.53 8.74 20.59
C PRO A 316 -18.97 9.79 21.57
N ASP A 317 -18.28 9.36 22.62
CA ASP A 317 -17.68 10.24 23.62
C ASP A 317 -16.25 10.69 23.29
N GLY A 318 -15.77 10.38 22.08
CA GLY A 318 -14.45 10.76 21.60
C GLY A 318 -13.34 9.77 21.97
N SER A 319 -13.59 8.79 22.84
CA SER A 319 -12.63 7.70 23.09
C SER A 319 -12.59 6.70 21.94
N LEU A 320 -11.66 5.73 22.00
CA LEU A 320 -11.50 4.71 20.98
C LEU A 320 -11.78 3.31 21.54
N LEU A 321 -12.37 2.43 20.72
CA LEU A 321 -12.19 0.99 20.85
C LEU A 321 -10.92 0.59 20.10
N VAL A 322 -10.07 -0.20 20.72
CA VAL A 322 -8.79 -0.66 20.15
C VAL A 322 -8.59 -2.14 20.45
N ALA A 323 -8.05 -2.87 19.50
CA ALA A 323 -7.40 -4.15 19.79
C ALA A 323 -6.00 -3.86 20.33
N TRP A 324 -5.61 -4.52 21.42
CA TRP A 324 -4.34 -4.26 22.09
C TRP A 324 -3.70 -5.55 22.60
N ARG A 325 -2.37 -5.62 22.52
CA ARG A 325 -1.57 -6.68 23.15
C ARG A 325 -0.25 -6.16 23.71
N PRO A 326 0.37 -6.87 24.68
CA PRO A 326 1.73 -6.61 25.09
C PRO A 326 2.72 -6.71 23.92
N ARG A 327 3.75 -5.85 23.93
CA ARG A 327 4.80 -5.82 22.90
C ARG A 327 5.53 -7.15 22.75
N ASP A 328 5.77 -7.84 23.86
CA ASP A 328 6.46 -9.13 23.90
C ASP A 328 5.65 -10.29 23.32
N GLY A 329 4.38 -10.07 22.98
CA GLY A 329 3.49 -11.11 22.43
C GLY A 329 3.07 -12.16 23.46
N SER A 330 3.23 -11.89 24.76
CA SER A 330 2.84 -12.82 25.84
C SER A 330 1.34 -13.08 25.93
N ARG A 331 0.52 -12.24 25.30
CA ARG A 331 -0.94 -12.38 25.23
C ARG A 331 -1.45 -12.14 23.81
N THR A 332 -2.66 -12.63 23.56
CA THR A 332 -3.44 -12.34 22.36
C THR A 332 -3.86 -10.86 22.34
N HIS A 333 -4.54 -10.46 21.26
CA HIS A 333 -5.14 -9.14 21.23
C HIS A 333 -6.47 -9.22 21.98
N GLY A 334 -6.61 -8.41 23.02
CA GLY A 334 -7.89 -8.14 23.65
C GLY A 334 -8.48 -6.83 23.14
N LEU A 335 -9.77 -6.64 23.34
CA LEU A 335 -10.48 -5.40 23.11
C LEU A 335 -10.42 -4.49 24.34
N TYR A 336 -10.00 -3.26 24.12
CA TYR A 336 -9.89 -2.23 25.14
C TYR A 336 -10.56 -0.94 24.68
N ARG A 337 -11.07 -0.18 25.65
CA ARG A 337 -11.42 1.22 25.47
C ARG A 337 -10.20 2.07 25.81
N PHE A 338 -9.84 2.98 24.92
CA PHE A 338 -8.70 3.88 25.07
C PHE A 338 -9.16 5.33 25.19
N ASP A 339 -8.94 5.92 26.36
CA ASP A 339 -9.16 7.34 26.63
C ASP A 339 -7.96 8.16 26.14
N LEU A 340 -8.15 8.87 25.01
CA LEU A 340 -7.12 9.69 24.38
C LEU A 340 -6.63 10.85 25.26
N ALA A 341 -7.50 11.40 26.12
CA ALA A 341 -7.16 12.56 26.96
C ALA A 341 -6.34 12.14 28.18
N ARG A 342 -6.60 10.94 28.71
CA ARG A 342 -5.95 10.42 29.92
C ARG A 342 -4.84 9.40 29.62
N ASN A 343 -4.69 8.99 28.37
CA ASN A 343 -3.82 7.89 27.96
C ASN A 343 -4.07 6.62 28.79
N ARG A 344 -5.33 6.21 28.91
CA ARG A 344 -5.75 5.08 29.76
C ARG A 344 -6.45 4.00 28.94
N LEU A 345 -6.02 2.75 29.15
CA LEU A 345 -6.65 1.55 28.63
C LEU A 345 -7.57 0.92 29.67
N GLU A 346 -8.79 0.59 29.25
CA GLU A 346 -9.79 -0.11 30.06
C GLU A 346 -10.23 -1.39 29.33
N PRO A 347 -10.10 -2.58 29.94
CA PRO A 347 -10.44 -3.83 29.28
C PRO A 347 -11.95 -3.93 29.02
N VAL A 348 -12.31 -4.50 27.86
CA VAL A 348 -13.70 -4.77 27.46
C VAL A 348 -13.92 -6.27 27.28
N LEU A 349 -13.08 -6.92 26.46
CA LEU A 349 -13.11 -8.35 26.16
C LEU A 349 -11.68 -8.81 25.92
N ASP A 350 -11.31 -9.98 26.41
CA ASP A 350 -10.01 -10.60 26.11
C ASP A 350 -10.20 -12.11 26.19
N ASP A 351 -10.52 -12.75 25.05
CA ASP A 351 -10.69 -14.20 24.99
C ASP A 351 -9.34 -14.84 24.64
N PRO A 352 -8.71 -15.62 25.55
CA PRO A 352 -7.38 -16.19 25.31
C PRO A 352 -7.34 -17.20 24.15
N GLY A 353 -8.50 -17.71 23.70
CA GLY A 353 -8.60 -18.57 22.53
C GLY A 353 -8.57 -17.83 21.19
N PHE A 354 -8.68 -16.49 21.22
CA PHE A 354 -8.82 -15.65 20.04
C PHE A 354 -7.98 -14.38 20.11
N HIS A 355 -7.71 -13.79 18.95
CA HIS A 355 -7.37 -12.39 18.84
C HIS A 355 -8.64 -11.60 18.49
N ASP A 356 -8.97 -10.61 19.32
CA ASP A 356 -10.13 -9.74 19.17
C ASP A 356 -9.75 -8.46 18.39
N PHE A 357 -10.21 -8.34 17.14
CA PHE A 357 -9.89 -7.26 16.19
C PHE A 357 -11.12 -6.50 15.68
N HIS A 358 -10.87 -5.39 14.98
CA HIS A 358 -11.85 -4.66 14.16
C HIS A 358 -13.16 -4.33 14.89
N ALA A 359 -13.07 -3.97 16.17
CA ALA A 359 -14.26 -3.70 16.95
C ALA A 359 -15.01 -2.46 16.43
N LYS A 360 -16.34 -2.54 16.33
CA LYS A 360 -17.22 -1.43 15.96
C LYS A 360 -18.39 -1.35 16.91
N ALA A 361 -18.58 -0.20 17.55
CA ALA A 361 -19.77 0.03 18.36
C ALA A 361 -21.00 0.21 17.46
N VAL A 362 -22.15 -0.32 17.93
CA VAL A 362 -23.44 -0.29 17.25
C VAL A 362 -24.26 0.88 17.80
N TYR A 363 -24.32 1.96 17.02
CA TYR A 363 -25.12 3.14 17.34
C TYR A 363 -25.49 3.88 16.05
N SER A 364 -26.56 4.68 16.11
CA SER A 364 -26.88 5.60 15.03
C SER A 364 -25.91 6.77 15.03
N ARG A 365 -25.33 7.09 13.87
CA ARG A 365 -24.38 8.16 13.65
C ARG A 365 -24.84 9.07 12.52
N GLU A 366 -24.36 10.30 12.53
CA GLU A 366 -24.60 11.24 11.43
C GLU A 366 -24.05 10.68 10.11
N GLU A 367 -24.85 10.78 9.05
CA GLU A 367 -24.39 10.45 7.70
C GLU A 367 -23.41 11.56 7.25
N PRO A 368 -22.21 11.21 6.78
CA PRO A 368 -21.28 12.17 6.19
C PRO A 368 -21.89 12.93 5.01
N ASP A 369 -21.30 14.07 4.68
CA ASP A 369 -21.72 14.84 3.51
C ASP A 369 -21.65 13.98 2.23
N GLY A 370 -22.68 14.07 1.40
CA GLY A 370 -22.67 13.47 0.07
C GLY A 370 -21.76 14.25 -0.89
N ARG A 371 -21.31 13.59 -1.96
CA ARG A 371 -20.37 14.19 -2.93
C ARG A 371 -20.92 14.15 -4.35
N SER A 372 -20.65 15.19 -5.12
CA SER A 372 -20.90 15.21 -6.57
C SER A 372 -19.70 14.66 -7.32
N SER A 373 -19.94 13.97 -8.44
CA SER A 373 -18.86 13.51 -9.32
C SER A 373 -18.82 14.29 -10.62
N VAL A 374 -17.62 14.71 -11.00
CA VAL A 374 -17.29 15.23 -12.34
C VAL A 374 -16.85 14.12 -13.29
N VAL A 375 -16.72 12.89 -12.79
CA VAL A 375 -16.13 11.78 -13.53
C VAL A 375 -17.11 11.27 -14.58
N SER A 376 -16.66 11.25 -15.83
CA SER A 376 -17.36 10.60 -16.93
C SER A 376 -16.56 9.39 -17.40
N GLU A 377 -16.95 8.20 -16.97
CA GLU A 377 -16.20 6.95 -17.21
C GLU A 377 -15.98 6.62 -18.70
N GLN A 378 -16.73 7.27 -19.60
CA GLN A 378 -16.58 7.10 -21.05
C GLN A 378 -15.42 7.92 -21.63
N ASP A 379 -14.98 8.97 -20.94
CA ASP A 379 -13.85 9.80 -21.35
C ASP A 379 -12.52 9.09 -21.00
N PRO A 380 -11.70 8.71 -22.00
CA PRO A 380 -10.43 8.05 -21.73
C PRO A 380 -9.35 9.02 -21.22
N HIS A 381 -9.62 10.33 -21.20
CA HIS A 381 -8.65 11.36 -20.87
C HIS A 381 -9.02 12.11 -19.59
N ALA A 382 -8.01 12.77 -19.04
CA ALA A 382 -8.10 13.66 -17.91
C ALA A 382 -7.16 14.85 -18.11
N LYS A 383 -7.29 15.90 -17.30
CA LYS A 383 -6.40 17.06 -17.35
C LYS A 383 -5.55 17.13 -16.08
N LEU A 384 -4.25 17.40 -16.26
CA LEU A 384 -3.32 17.73 -15.19
C LEU A 384 -2.79 19.14 -15.40
N TYR A 385 -2.73 19.95 -14.36
CA TYR A 385 -2.12 21.27 -14.44
C TYR A 385 -1.36 21.63 -13.16
N CYS A 386 -0.37 22.52 -13.30
CA CYS A 386 0.36 23.11 -12.19
C CYS A 386 0.36 24.62 -12.37
N LEU A 387 0.10 25.36 -11.27
CA LEU A 387 0.10 26.83 -11.32
C LEU A 387 1.52 27.37 -11.46
N ASN A 388 2.48 26.88 -10.67
CA ASN A 388 3.88 27.26 -10.78
C ASN A 388 4.80 26.16 -10.21
N VAL A 389 5.52 25.44 -11.06
CA VAL A 389 6.46 24.37 -10.63
C VAL A 389 7.60 24.86 -9.74
N PHE A 390 7.84 26.17 -9.68
CA PHE A 390 8.85 26.79 -8.83
C PHE A 390 8.33 27.14 -7.44
N GLU A 391 7.01 27.06 -7.20
CA GLU A 391 6.52 26.98 -5.83
C GLU A 391 6.75 25.58 -5.28
N SER A 392 7.63 25.49 -4.28
CA SER A 392 8.30 24.24 -4.00
C SER A 392 8.94 24.25 -2.62
N ASP A 393 9.01 23.09 -1.96
CA ASP A 393 9.82 22.90 -0.75
C ASP A 393 11.35 23.02 -1.02
N LEU A 394 11.79 23.06 -2.28
CA LEU A 394 13.17 23.35 -2.67
C LEU A 394 13.38 24.85 -2.77
N SER A 395 14.36 25.36 -2.04
CA SER A 395 14.57 26.80 -1.96
C SER A 395 15.29 27.37 -3.19
N ALA A 396 14.91 28.58 -3.61
CA ALA A 396 15.66 29.36 -4.61
C ALA A 396 17.12 29.61 -4.18
N ARG A 397 17.39 29.64 -2.86
CA ARG A 397 18.75 29.72 -2.29
C ARG A 397 19.62 28.52 -2.66
N GLN A 398 19.02 27.35 -2.89
CA GLN A 398 19.69 26.16 -3.40
C GLN A 398 19.80 26.15 -4.93
N GLY A 399 19.39 27.24 -5.59
CA GLY A 399 19.46 27.41 -7.04
C GLY A 399 18.32 26.77 -7.82
N PHE A 400 17.25 26.31 -7.16
CA PHE A 400 16.06 25.81 -7.85
C PHE A 400 15.26 26.97 -8.46
N GLY A 401 14.85 26.84 -9.73
CA GLY A 401 14.14 27.89 -10.44
C GLY A 401 14.14 27.71 -11.97
N PRO A 402 13.68 28.72 -12.73
CA PRO A 402 13.51 28.66 -14.19
C PRO A 402 14.78 28.36 -14.99
N ALA A 403 15.95 28.64 -14.43
CA ALA A 403 17.23 28.31 -15.05
C ALA A 403 17.57 26.81 -14.97
N VAL A 404 16.91 26.06 -14.08
CA VAL A 404 17.21 24.65 -13.80
C VAL A 404 16.19 23.70 -14.40
N ALA A 405 14.91 24.05 -14.43
CA ALA A 405 13.86 23.21 -15.03
C ALA A 405 13.16 23.98 -16.16
N ARG A 406 13.16 23.41 -17.37
CA ARG A 406 12.54 24.03 -18.56
C ARG A 406 11.51 23.14 -19.25
N ARG A 407 11.58 21.84 -19.01
CA ARG A 407 10.70 20.84 -19.63
C ARG A 407 10.16 19.92 -18.56
N LEU A 408 9.01 19.35 -18.87
CA LEU A 408 8.35 18.34 -18.07
C LEU A 408 8.28 17.05 -18.89
N ARG A 409 8.77 15.95 -18.32
CA ARG A 409 8.54 14.60 -18.87
C ARG A 409 7.39 13.95 -18.13
N VAL A 410 6.44 13.41 -18.89
CA VAL A 410 5.31 12.64 -18.38
C VAL A 410 5.59 11.16 -18.61
N VAL A 411 5.55 10.39 -17.54
CA VAL A 411 5.92 8.97 -17.54
C VAL A 411 4.74 8.16 -17.03
N GLU A 412 4.33 7.13 -17.77
CA GLU A 412 3.40 6.11 -17.34
C GLU A 412 4.12 5.03 -16.52
N GLY A 413 3.54 4.64 -15.39
CA GLY A 413 3.88 3.42 -14.68
C GLY A 413 3.17 2.21 -15.28
N VAL A 414 3.91 1.19 -15.69
CA VAL A 414 3.35 -0.02 -16.30
C VAL A 414 3.20 -1.11 -15.23
N PRO A 415 1.96 -1.52 -14.90
CA PRO A 415 1.73 -2.55 -13.89
C PRO A 415 2.20 -3.92 -14.38
N ARG A 416 2.75 -4.72 -13.47
CA ARG A 416 2.94 -6.15 -13.70
C ARG A 416 1.60 -6.86 -13.52
N ARG A 417 1.26 -7.79 -14.41
CA ARG A 417 0.01 -8.55 -14.34
C ARG A 417 0.29 -10.00 -13.97
N LEU A 418 -0.65 -10.59 -13.23
CA LEU A 418 -0.70 -12.05 -13.08
C LEU A 418 -0.95 -12.66 -14.47
N ALA A 419 -0.14 -13.65 -14.86
CA ALA A 419 -0.44 -14.43 -16.05
C ALA A 419 -1.81 -15.11 -15.90
N PRO A 420 -2.66 -15.17 -16.94
CA PRO A 420 -3.87 -15.96 -16.89
C PRO A 420 -3.54 -17.42 -16.54
N ALA A 421 -4.36 -18.05 -15.69
CA ALA A 421 -4.21 -19.47 -15.39
C ALA A 421 -4.33 -20.28 -16.69
N GLY A 422 -3.20 -20.80 -17.20
CA GLY A 422 -3.14 -21.59 -18.43
C GLY A 422 -2.09 -21.14 -19.45
N GLU A 423 -1.56 -19.91 -19.35
CA GLU A 423 -0.45 -19.46 -20.21
C GLU A 423 0.83 -19.39 -19.37
N SER A 424 1.55 -20.51 -19.29
CA SER A 424 2.95 -20.47 -18.91
C SER A 424 3.71 -19.70 -19.98
N SER A 425 4.07 -18.44 -19.71
CA SER A 425 5.12 -17.78 -20.48
C SER A 425 6.41 -18.56 -20.23
N ALA A 426 6.77 -19.42 -21.17
CA ALA A 426 8.11 -19.95 -21.29
C ALA A 426 9.07 -18.75 -21.36
N GLY A 427 9.82 -18.49 -20.29
CA GLY A 427 10.81 -17.41 -20.29
C GLY A 427 11.13 -16.70 -18.97
N THR A 428 10.49 -17.00 -17.85
CA THR A 428 10.96 -16.54 -16.53
C THR A 428 11.09 -17.74 -15.60
N GLY A 429 12.32 -18.08 -15.25
CA GLY A 429 12.65 -19.26 -14.43
C GLY A 429 11.77 -19.32 -13.19
N GLN A 430 10.89 -20.33 -13.16
CA GLN A 430 10.26 -20.78 -11.94
C GLN A 430 11.40 -21.22 -11.01
N ALA A 431 11.63 -20.47 -9.93
CA ALA A 431 12.31 -21.01 -8.78
C ALA A 431 11.33 -22.00 -8.14
N GLU A 432 11.45 -23.27 -8.53
CA GLU A 432 10.80 -24.38 -7.87
C GLU A 432 11.12 -24.35 -6.37
N HIS A 433 10.12 -24.64 -5.56
CA HIS A 433 10.26 -24.89 -4.13
C HIS A 433 11.14 -26.13 -3.91
N GLY A 434 12.45 -25.94 -3.89
CA GLY A 434 13.40 -26.91 -3.39
C GLY A 434 13.36 -26.94 -1.87
N SER A 435 12.76 -27.98 -1.29
CA SER A 435 12.98 -28.39 0.09
C SER A 435 14.45 -28.81 0.27
N GLY A 436 15.32 -27.86 0.57
CA GLY A 436 16.74 -28.09 0.83
C GLY A 436 17.27 -27.09 1.84
N SER A 437 17.80 -27.59 2.96
CA SER A 437 18.37 -26.83 4.08
C SER A 437 19.73 -26.20 3.74
N GLY A 438 19.78 -25.35 2.71
CA GLY A 438 20.94 -24.55 2.34
C GLY A 438 20.53 -23.09 2.18
N SER A 439 21.24 -22.17 2.85
CA SER A 439 20.99 -20.73 2.76
C SER A 439 20.86 -20.28 1.30
N PRO A 440 19.76 -19.63 0.90
CA PRO A 440 19.65 -19.07 -0.44
C PRO A 440 20.52 -17.81 -0.51
N GLY A 441 21.66 -17.90 -1.18
CA GLY A 441 22.35 -16.72 -1.72
C GLY A 441 21.45 -16.00 -2.74
N PRO A 442 21.63 -14.69 -2.98
CA PRO A 442 20.63 -13.89 -3.70
C PRO A 442 20.61 -14.22 -5.20
N PRO A 443 19.46 -14.58 -5.82
CA PRO A 443 19.36 -14.63 -7.27
C PRO A 443 18.79 -13.32 -7.84
N ALA A 444 19.50 -12.80 -8.84
CA ALA A 444 19.13 -11.87 -9.93
C ALA A 444 18.50 -10.49 -9.58
N LEU A 445 19.33 -9.45 -9.71
CA LEU A 445 18.95 -8.04 -9.85
C LEU A 445 17.89 -7.83 -10.96
N GLU A 446 16.58 -7.76 -10.68
CA GLU A 446 15.62 -7.11 -11.60
C GLU A 446 14.20 -6.91 -11.04
N PRO A 447 13.52 -5.79 -11.37
CA PRO A 447 14.02 -4.43 -11.30
C PRO A 447 13.57 -3.76 -9.99
N PRO A 448 14.44 -2.96 -9.36
CA PRO A 448 14.15 -2.32 -8.07
C PRO A 448 13.04 -1.24 -8.13
N LEU A 449 12.51 -0.91 -9.31
CA LEU A 449 11.36 -0.03 -9.51
C LEU A 449 10.39 -0.59 -10.58
N ALA A 450 9.15 -0.12 -10.60
CA ALA A 450 8.17 -0.51 -11.61
C ALA A 450 8.61 -0.18 -13.04
N LEU A 451 8.07 -0.90 -14.03
CA LEU A 451 8.31 -0.62 -15.45
C LEU A 451 7.70 0.74 -15.82
N ARG A 452 8.34 1.48 -16.73
CA ARG A 452 7.92 2.83 -17.11
C ARG A 452 7.95 3.05 -18.62
N ARG A 453 7.07 3.92 -19.12
CA ARG A 453 7.08 4.42 -20.50
C ARG A 453 6.90 5.93 -20.53
N ILE A 454 7.62 6.62 -21.40
CA ILE A 454 7.49 8.05 -21.64
C ILE A 454 6.29 8.29 -22.55
N LEU A 455 5.35 9.10 -22.06
CA LEU A 455 4.21 9.59 -22.84
C LEU A 455 4.60 10.84 -23.65
N GLY A 456 5.44 11.70 -23.09
CA GLY A 456 5.92 12.88 -23.79
C GLY A 456 6.82 13.75 -22.94
N GLU A 457 7.46 14.70 -23.61
CA GLU A 457 8.12 15.83 -22.96
C GLU A 457 7.51 17.12 -23.49
N VAL A 458 7.12 18.02 -22.61
CA VAL A 458 6.51 19.30 -22.95
C VAL A 458 7.33 20.46 -22.39
N PRO A 459 7.35 21.63 -23.04
CA PRO A 459 7.93 22.83 -22.43
C PRO A 459 7.09 23.28 -21.23
N ILE A 460 7.74 23.92 -20.27
CA ILE A 460 7.09 24.63 -19.16
C ILE A 460 6.98 26.10 -19.56
N GLU A 461 5.87 26.75 -19.22
CA GLU A 461 5.69 28.18 -19.47
C GLU A 461 6.71 29.03 -18.70
N LYS A 462 6.92 30.27 -19.13
CA LYS A 462 7.89 31.17 -18.48
C LYS A 462 7.56 31.48 -17.02
N ASP A 463 6.28 31.47 -16.67
CA ASP A 463 5.77 31.65 -15.30
C ASP A 463 5.82 30.36 -14.46
N GLY A 464 6.34 29.25 -15.03
CA GLY A 464 6.42 27.96 -14.36
C GLY A 464 5.15 27.11 -14.47
N SER A 465 4.11 27.58 -15.16
CA SER A 465 2.85 26.86 -15.29
C SER A 465 2.89 25.80 -16.40
N PHE A 466 2.02 24.79 -16.29
CA PHE A 466 1.72 23.86 -17.38
C PHE A 466 0.29 23.34 -17.30
N THR A 467 -0.25 22.89 -18.45
CA THR A 467 -1.52 22.14 -18.52
C THR A 467 -1.41 21.04 -19.57
N LEU A 468 -1.88 19.84 -19.22
CA LEU A 468 -1.75 18.61 -19.99
C LEU A 468 -3.09 17.92 -20.10
N GLU A 469 -3.36 17.32 -21.25
CA GLU A 469 -4.31 16.22 -21.38
C GLU A 469 -3.54 14.90 -21.30
N VAL A 470 -3.97 14.00 -20.42
CA VAL A 470 -3.29 12.73 -20.13
C VAL A 470 -4.28 11.56 -20.15
N PRO A 471 -3.80 10.31 -20.27
CA PRO A 471 -4.66 9.15 -20.09
C PRO A 471 -5.26 9.14 -18.68
N ALA A 472 -6.59 9.06 -18.58
CA ALA A 472 -7.26 8.92 -17.31
C ALA A 472 -6.92 7.59 -16.64
N ASN A 473 -7.13 7.49 -15.33
CA ASN A 473 -7.11 6.21 -14.60
C ASN A 473 -5.78 5.44 -14.77
N THR A 474 -4.70 6.18 -15.03
CA THR A 474 -3.37 5.66 -15.35
C THR A 474 -2.39 6.21 -14.32
N PRO A 475 -1.53 5.38 -13.70
CA PRO A 475 -0.47 5.87 -12.84
C PRO A 475 0.59 6.60 -13.67
N LEU A 476 0.82 7.84 -13.32
CA LEU A 476 1.72 8.77 -13.97
C LEU A 476 2.78 9.28 -12.98
N GLU A 477 3.95 9.62 -13.50
CA GLU A 477 5.03 10.32 -12.81
C GLU A 477 5.40 11.53 -13.66
N LEU A 478 5.53 12.68 -13.01
CA LEU A 478 5.97 13.94 -13.59
C LEU A 478 7.43 14.16 -13.21
N GLN A 479 8.29 14.40 -14.20
CA GLN A 479 9.71 14.69 -14.00
C GLN A 479 10.07 16.05 -14.58
N LEU A 480 10.52 16.98 -13.73
CA LEU A 480 11.08 18.25 -14.18
C LEU A 480 12.48 18.00 -14.72
N LEU A 481 12.77 18.49 -15.91
CA LEU A 481 14.01 18.26 -16.63
C LEU A 481 14.85 19.53 -16.80
N ASP A 482 16.16 19.36 -16.67
CA ASP A 482 17.13 20.38 -17.10
C ASP A 482 17.43 20.32 -18.61
N ASP A 483 18.33 21.19 -19.06
CA ASP A 483 18.75 21.29 -20.46
C ASP A 483 19.41 20.00 -20.98
N ASN A 484 20.01 19.19 -20.09
CA ASN A 484 20.63 17.90 -20.44
C ASN A 484 19.63 16.73 -20.39
N GLY A 485 18.36 16.99 -20.07
CA GLY A 485 17.31 15.97 -19.96
C GLY A 485 17.35 15.15 -18.67
N LEU A 486 18.11 15.58 -17.66
CA LEU A 486 18.17 14.96 -16.34
C LEU A 486 16.96 15.36 -15.52
N ALA A 487 16.31 14.40 -14.87
CA ALA A 487 15.26 14.69 -13.89
C ALA A 487 15.87 15.40 -12.66
N VAL A 488 15.53 16.68 -12.47
CA VAL A 488 15.94 17.48 -11.30
C VAL A 488 14.99 17.30 -10.12
N ARG A 489 13.72 16.97 -10.42
CA ARG A 489 12.66 16.70 -9.46
C ARG A 489 11.61 15.77 -10.05
N ARG A 490 10.92 15.01 -9.19
CA ARG A 490 9.85 14.09 -9.58
C ARG A 490 8.76 14.02 -8.51
N CYS A 491 7.57 13.55 -8.88
CA CYS A 491 6.51 13.17 -7.93
C CYS A 491 6.47 11.66 -7.71
N GLY A 492 5.62 11.21 -6.78
CA GLY A 492 5.23 9.79 -6.69
C GLY A 492 4.25 9.41 -7.81
N TRP A 493 3.60 8.24 -7.67
CA TRP A 493 2.52 7.87 -8.59
C TRP A 493 1.32 8.81 -8.40
N ILE A 494 0.92 9.45 -9.49
CA ILE A 494 -0.28 10.27 -9.59
C ILE A 494 -1.24 9.78 -10.66
N TRP A 495 -2.51 10.15 -10.55
CA TRP A 495 -3.51 9.88 -11.58
C TRP A 495 -4.60 10.94 -11.51
N ALA A 496 -5.35 11.07 -12.59
CA ALA A 496 -6.60 11.81 -12.61
C ALA A 496 -7.70 10.89 -13.15
N ARG A 497 -8.91 11.04 -12.60
CA ARG A 497 -10.08 10.30 -13.06
C ARG A 497 -10.55 10.80 -14.41
N SER A 498 -11.31 9.96 -15.12
CA SER A 498 -11.88 10.30 -16.43
C SER A 498 -12.65 11.62 -16.40
N HIS A 499 -12.35 12.51 -17.34
CA HIS A 499 -12.89 13.87 -17.45
C HIS A 499 -12.52 14.84 -16.29
N GLN A 500 -11.76 14.39 -15.29
CA GLN A 500 -11.35 15.24 -14.17
C GLN A 500 -10.26 16.21 -14.61
N ALA A 501 -10.33 17.45 -14.14
CA ALA A 501 -9.19 18.36 -14.11
C ALA A 501 -8.57 18.36 -12.70
N GLN A 502 -7.34 17.85 -12.58
CA GLN A 502 -6.59 17.80 -11.33
C GLN A 502 -5.45 18.82 -11.38
N GLY A 503 -5.43 19.72 -10.39
CA GLY A 503 -4.41 20.75 -10.25
C GLY A 503 -3.48 20.53 -9.06
N CYS A 504 -2.27 21.08 -9.15
CA CYS A 504 -1.42 21.40 -7.99
C CYS A 504 -0.99 22.86 -8.06
N ILE A 505 -0.68 23.46 -6.90
CA ILE A 505 -0.19 24.84 -6.84
C ILE A 505 1.26 24.87 -7.30
N GLY A 506 2.05 23.88 -6.88
CA GLY A 506 3.48 23.80 -7.16
C GLY A 506 4.01 22.37 -7.21
N CYS A 507 5.32 22.24 -6.95
CA CYS A 507 6.01 20.96 -6.93
C CYS A 507 6.44 20.60 -5.50
N HIS A 508 5.59 19.81 -4.81
CA HIS A 508 5.69 19.52 -3.37
C HIS A 508 5.75 20.81 -2.53
N GLU A 509 4.92 21.77 -2.91
CA GLU A 509 4.59 22.92 -2.08
C GLU A 509 3.95 22.49 -0.75
N ASP A 510 3.81 23.44 0.18
CA ASP A 510 3.02 23.23 1.39
C ASP A 510 1.56 22.88 1.03
N PRO A 511 1.03 21.69 1.39
CA PRO A 511 -0.33 21.30 1.00
C PRO A 511 -1.43 22.09 1.72
N GLU A 512 -1.08 22.89 2.73
CA GLU A 512 -1.97 23.86 3.37
C GLU A 512 -1.87 25.26 2.71
N LEU A 513 -1.07 25.42 1.65
CA LEU A 513 -0.97 26.67 0.90
C LEU A 513 -2.26 26.93 0.11
N SER A 514 -2.73 28.17 0.17
CA SER A 514 -3.76 28.66 -0.76
C SER A 514 -3.09 29.32 -1.96
N PRO A 515 -3.57 29.07 -3.19
CA PRO A 515 -2.97 29.68 -4.36
C PRO A 515 -3.19 31.19 -4.38
N GLU A 516 -2.25 31.92 -4.98
CA GLU A 516 -2.45 33.33 -5.27
C GLU A 516 -3.55 33.53 -6.33
N ASN A 517 -4.28 34.65 -6.24
CA ASN A 517 -5.36 34.96 -7.16
C ASN A 517 -4.82 35.54 -8.48
N TYR A 518 -4.34 34.66 -9.37
CA TYR A 518 -4.01 34.98 -10.75
C TYR A 518 -4.34 33.81 -11.67
N VAL A 519 -4.44 34.07 -12.98
CA VAL A 519 -4.59 33.02 -13.99
C VAL A 519 -3.23 32.75 -14.62
N PRO A 520 -2.61 31.57 -14.38
CA PRO A 520 -1.35 31.19 -15.00
C PRO A 520 -1.44 31.13 -16.53
N GLU A 521 -0.32 31.37 -17.20
CA GLU A 521 -0.24 31.43 -18.65
C GLU A 521 -0.69 30.14 -19.32
N ALA A 522 -0.34 28.98 -18.76
CA ALA A 522 -0.75 27.68 -19.27
C ALA A 522 -2.28 27.51 -19.28
N LEU A 523 -2.98 28.02 -18.26
CA LEU A 523 -4.45 27.90 -18.15
C LEU A 523 -5.21 28.82 -19.13
N ARG A 524 -4.51 29.71 -19.84
CA ARG A 524 -5.08 30.52 -20.94
C ARG A 524 -5.03 29.80 -22.29
N LYS A 525 -4.42 28.63 -22.35
CA LYS A 525 -4.17 27.85 -23.55
C LYS A 525 -4.88 26.50 -23.43
N ASP A 526 -5.04 25.83 -24.57
CA ASP A 526 -5.52 24.45 -24.58
C ASP A 526 -4.50 23.51 -23.90
N ALA A 527 -5.03 22.47 -23.26
CA ALA A 527 -4.22 21.43 -22.63
C ALA A 527 -3.34 20.74 -23.68
N VAL A 528 -2.04 20.61 -23.40
CA VAL A 528 -1.12 19.93 -24.33
C VAL A 528 -1.42 18.43 -24.32
N PRO A 529 -1.76 17.80 -25.45
CA PRO A 529 -2.07 16.37 -25.48
C PRO A 529 -0.81 15.54 -25.27
N VAL A 530 -0.81 14.72 -24.21
CA VAL A 530 0.24 13.76 -23.86
C VAL A 530 -0.37 12.37 -23.76
N THR A 531 -1.15 12.02 -24.79
CA THR A 531 -1.96 10.80 -24.90
C THR A 531 -1.55 9.92 -26.10
N PRO A 532 -0.24 9.67 -26.34
CA PRO A 532 0.15 8.83 -27.47
C PRO A 532 -0.43 7.41 -27.34
N PRO A 533 -0.82 6.77 -28.46
CA PRO A 533 -1.21 5.36 -28.47
C PRO A 533 -0.14 4.49 -27.81
N VAL A 534 -0.55 3.43 -27.11
CA VAL A 534 0.35 2.56 -26.33
C VAL A 534 1.57 2.10 -27.12
N ALA A 535 1.37 1.67 -28.37
CA ALA A 535 2.44 1.19 -29.27
C ALA A 535 3.51 2.24 -29.63
N SER A 536 3.21 3.53 -29.45
CA SER A 536 4.11 4.65 -29.72
C SER A 536 4.78 5.22 -28.45
N ARG A 537 4.38 4.73 -27.27
CA ARG A 537 4.98 5.15 -25.99
C ARG A 537 6.40 4.62 -25.90
N ARG A 538 7.34 5.50 -25.59
CA ARG A 538 8.77 5.19 -25.66
C ARG A 538 9.26 4.62 -24.33
N ALA A 539 10.06 3.57 -24.37
CA ALA A 539 10.85 3.10 -23.23
C ALA A 539 12.28 2.85 -23.69
N VAL A 540 13.22 2.86 -22.74
CA VAL A 540 14.62 2.52 -23.02
C VAL A 540 14.89 1.11 -22.50
N ASP A 541 15.31 0.24 -23.40
CA ASP A 541 15.62 -1.16 -23.14
C ASP A 541 17.13 -1.33 -22.98
N PHE A 542 17.57 -2.00 -21.92
CA PHE A 542 19.01 -2.12 -21.68
C PHE A 542 19.69 -2.92 -22.80
N ARG A 543 19.10 -4.05 -23.19
CA ARG A 543 19.69 -4.99 -24.15
C ARG A 543 19.65 -4.41 -25.56
N ARG A 544 18.49 -3.90 -25.99
CA ARG A 544 18.29 -3.40 -27.35
C ARG A 544 19.00 -2.06 -27.56
N ASP A 545 18.94 -1.15 -26.58
CA ASP A 545 19.32 0.24 -26.80
C ASP A 545 20.72 0.57 -26.24
N LEU A 546 21.09 0.05 -25.06
CA LEU A 546 22.36 0.44 -24.40
C LEU A 546 23.52 -0.52 -24.68
N VAL A 547 23.30 -1.83 -24.74
CA VAL A 547 24.37 -2.81 -24.97
C VAL A 547 25.15 -2.54 -26.27
N PRO A 548 24.52 -2.17 -27.41
CA PRO A 548 25.26 -1.82 -28.63
C PRO A 548 26.21 -0.63 -28.43
N ILE A 549 25.76 0.40 -27.70
CA ILE A 549 26.57 1.61 -27.41
C ILE A 549 27.76 1.25 -26.52
N ILE A 550 27.51 0.47 -25.45
CA ILE A 550 28.56 0.03 -24.51
C ILE A 550 29.60 -0.84 -25.23
N ALA A 551 29.15 -1.75 -26.09
CA ALA A 551 30.03 -2.64 -26.84
C ALA A 551 30.92 -1.88 -27.85
N ALA A 552 30.40 -0.80 -28.44
CA ALA A 552 31.14 0.01 -29.40
C ALA A 552 32.08 1.03 -28.73
N LYS A 553 31.64 1.70 -27.66
CA LYS A 553 32.31 2.91 -27.13
C LYS A 553 32.86 2.79 -25.72
N CYS A 554 32.62 1.69 -25.01
CA CYS A 554 33.12 1.49 -23.65
C CYS A 554 34.03 0.26 -23.53
N ALA A 555 33.65 -0.85 -24.17
CA ALA A 555 34.31 -2.14 -23.97
C ALA A 555 35.82 -2.13 -24.25
N GLY A 556 36.30 -1.33 -25.20
CA GLY A 556 37.72 -1.24 -25.54
C GLY A 556 38.61 -0.71 -24.39
N CYS A 557 38.11 0.22 -23.55
CA CYS A 557 38.85 0.73 -22.39
C CYS A 557 38.57 -0.04 -21.11
N HIS A 558 37.53 -0.89 -21.13
CA HIS A 558 37.01 -1.64 -19.99
C HIS A 558 37.24 -3.14 -20.16
N ASP A 559 38.23 -3.56 -20.94
CA ASP A 559 38.59 -4.97 -21.10
C ASP A 559 39.27 -5.54 -19.83
N ALA A 560 39.76 -6.77 -19.90
CA ALA A 560 40.43 -7.43 -18.76
C ALA A 560 41.69 -6.69 -18.27
N ALA A 561 42.39 -5.97 -19.15
CA ALA A 561 43.61 -5.20 -18.86
C ALA A 561 43.35 -3.70 -18.64
N GLY A 562 42.12 -3.25 -18.87
CA GLY A 562 41.69 -1.86 -18.86
C GLY A 562 41.19 -1.35 -17.50
N SER A 563 40.40 -0.28 -17.57
CA SER A 563 39.84 0.40 -16.40
C SER A 563 38.62 -0.36 -15.84
N PRO A 564 38.42 -0.39 -14.51
CA PRO A 564 37.20 -0.94 -13.94
C PRO A 564 35.96 -0.06 -14.29
N PRO A 565 34.75 -0.64 -14.39
CA PRO A 565 34.48 -2.07 -14.30
C PRO A 565 35.02 -2.83 -15.52
N ARG A 566 35.49 -4.08 -15.31
CA ARG A 566 35.93 -4.96 -16.40
C ARG A 566 34.70 -5.58 -17.06
N LEU A 567 34.57 -5.42 -18.36
CA LEU A 567 33.40 -5.80 -19.16
C LEU A 567 33.80 -6.93 -20.13
N GLU A 568 33.39 -8.16 -19.81
CA GLU A 568 33.55 -9.31 -20.70
C GLU A 568 32.32 -9.48 -21.59
N LEU A 569 32.35 -8.84 -22.77
CA LEU A 569 31.24 -8.88 -23.73
C LEU A 569 31.44 -9.97 -24.78
N ALA A 570 31.17 -11.22 -24.38
CA ALA A 570 31.13 -12.33 -25.34
C ALA A 570 30.09 -12.05 -26.45
N ARG A 571 30.47 -12.32 -27.71
CA ARG A 571 29.63 -12.09 -28.89
C ARG A 571 29.18 -13.40 -29.52
N LEU A 572 27.96 -13.42 -30.04
CA LEU A 572 27.42 -14.49 -30.87
C LEU A 572 28.05 -14.45 -32.27
N PRO A 573 27.95 -15.54 -33.07
CA PRO A 573 28.40 -15.54 -34.46
C PRO A 573 27.75 -14.45 -35.33
N SER A 574 26.56 -13.98 -34.97
CA SER A 574 25.87 -12.85 -35.59
C SER A 574 26.55 -11.49 -35.33
N GLY A 575 27.53 -11.42 -34.43
CA GLY A 575 28.19 -10.20 -34.00
C GLY A 575 27.53 -9.48 -32.81
N GLU A 576 26.32 -9.91 -32.42
CA GLU A 576 25.58 -9.37 -31.28
C GLU A 576 26.17 -9.85 -29.94
N VAL A 577 26.01 -9.06 -28.87
CA VAL A 577 26.44 -9.48 -27.52
C VAL A 577 25.52 -10.59 -27.01
N ALA A 578 26.10 -11.66 -26.48
CA ALA A 578 25.35 -12.80 -25.94
C ALA A 578 24.45 -12.36 -24.77
N PRO A 579 23.21 -12.90 -24.64
CA PRO A 579 22.28 -12.52 -23.58
C PRO A 579 22.86 -12.59 -22.16
N ASP A 580 23.62 -13.65 -21.84
CA ASP A 580 24.26 -13.80 -20.54
C ASP A 580 25.35 -12.75 -20.29
N ALA A 581 26.06 -12.33 -21.34
CA ALA A 581 27.06 -11.27 -21.23
C ALA A 581 26.39 -9.91 -21.00
N ALA A 582 25.26 -9.63 -21.66
CA ALA A 582 24.45 -8.45 -21.41
C ALA A 582 23.91 -8.44 -19.96
N ARG A 583 23.46 -9.59 -19.46
CA ARG A 583 22.98 -9.75 -18.09
C ARG A 583 24.08 -9.50 -17.05
N ARG A 584 25.27 -10.06 -17.24
CA ARG A 584 26.43 -9.78 -16.36
C ARG A 584 26.83 -8.32 -16.38
N LEU A 585 26.84 -7.69 -17.56
CA LEU A 585 27.12 -6.26 -17.70
C LEU A 585 26.11 -5.42 -16.89
N TYR A 586 24.82 -5.73 -17.00
CA TYR A 586 23.76 -5.07 -16.23
C TYR A 586 23.99 -5.20 -14.72
N GLU A 587 24.30 -6.41 -14.24
CA GLU A 587 24.59 -6.69 -12.83
C GLU A 587 25.81 -5.95 -12.32
N VAL A 588 26.84 -5.77 -13.15
CA VAL A 588 28.03 -4.98 -12.81
C VAL A 588 27.70 -3.48 -12.64
N LEU A 589 26.85 -2.93 -13.51
CA LEU A 589 26.47 -1.51 -13.44
C LEU A 589 25.60 -1.19 -12.21
N LEU A 590 24.72 -2.12 -11.85
CA LEU A 590 23.81 -2.00 -10.71
C LEU A 590 24.32 -2.66 -9.43
N GLY A 591 25.50 -3.26 -9.47
CA GLY A 591 26.12 -3.91 -8.31
C GLY A 591 26.23 -2.95 -7.14
N PRO A 592 26.12 -3.46 -5.89
CA PRO A 592 26.13 -2.61 -4.70
C PRO A 592 27.44 -1.80 -4.62
N ASP A 593 27.34 -0.56 -4.13
CA ASP A 593 28.54 0.22 -3.77
C ASP A 593 29.19 -0.43 -2.54
N PRO A 594 30.45 -0.92 -2.60
CA PRO A 594 31.14 -1.47 -1.43
C PRO A 594 31.35 -0.43 -0.32
N ALA A 595 31.34 0.87 -0.66
CA ALA A 595 31.37 1.96 0.29
C ALA A 595 29.96 2.34 0.82
N GLY A 596 28.91 1.76 0.22
CA GLY A 596 27.54 1.87 0.68
C GLY A 596 27.30 0.91 1.83
N GLY A 597 26.63 1.38 2.89
CA GLY A 597 26.19 0.50 3.97
C GLY A 597 25.24 -0.58 3.46
N GLU A 598 25.17 -1.70 4.18
CA GLU A 598 24.27 -2.81 3.86
C GLU A 598 22.81 -2.33 3.73
N GLY A 599 22.12 -2.73 2.65
CA GLY A 599 20.72 -2.33 2.40
C GLY A 599 20.52 -1.00 1.66
N THR A 600 21.58 -0.32 1.21
CA THR A 600 21.44 0.83 0.30
C THR A 600 20.77 0.43 -1.02
N PRO A 601 19.77 1.18 -1.50
CA PRO A 601 19.17 0.94 -2.82
C PRO A 601 20.03 1.45 -3.98
N TRP A 602 21.12 2.17 -3.67
CA TRP A 602 21.98 2.82 -4.65
C TRP A 602 23.12 1.90 -5.07
N GLY A 603 23.22 1.62 -6.37
CA GLY A 603 24.32 0.87 -6.95
C GLY A 603 25.59 1.71 -7.05
N ARG A 604 26.72 1.05 -7.30
CA ARG A 604 28.04 1.67 -7.42
C ARG A 604 28.13 2.70 -8.54
N TYR A 605 27.52 2.41 -9.69
CA TYR A 605 27.60 3.26 -10.89
C TYR A 605 26.25 3.88 -11.26
N VAL A 606 25.17 3.17 -10.95
CA VAL A 606 23.80 3.54 -11.32
C VAL A 606 22.96 3.65 -10.07
N HIS A 607 22.25 4.77 -9.94
CA HIS A 607 21.21 4.97 -8.94
C HIS A 607 19.86 4.89 -9.66
N PRO A 608 19.15 3.74 -9.61
CA PRO A 608 17.88 3.56 -10.30
C PRO A 608 16.88 4.67 -9.95
N GLY A 609 16.32 5.31 -10.98
CA GLY A 609 15.40 6.43 -10.83
C GLY A 609 16.09 7.75 -10.48
N ARG A 610 17.43 7.88 -10.53
CA ARG A 610 18.15 9.14 -10.26
C ARG A 610 19.41 9.28 -11.10
N ALA A 611 19.26 9.60 -12.38
CA ALA A 611 20.38 9.78 -13.30
C ALA A 611 21.38 10.85 -12.81
N ARG A 612 20.89 11.99 -12.32
CA ARG A 612 21.74 13.11 -11.87
C ARG A 612 22.70 12.76 -10.72
N THR A 613 22.36 11.77 -9.90
CA THR A 613 23.24 11.31 -8.80
C THR A 613 24.08 10.11 -9.17
N SER A 614 23.90 9.54 -10.36
CA SER A 614 24.58 8.31 -10.77
C SER A 614 26.02 8.58 -11.20
N PRO A 615 27.04 7.93 -10.61
CA PRO A 615 28.44 8.12 -11.01
C PRO A 615 28.69 7.87 -12.51
N LEU A 616 27.99 6.91 -13.14
CA LEU A 616 28.06 6.68 -14.59
C LEU A 616 27.74 7.96 -15.38
N VAL A 617 26.70 8.70 -14.97
CA VAL A 617 26.32 9.98 -15.59
C VAL A 617 27.41 11.02 -15.37
N TRP A 618 28.02 11.08 -14.19
CA TRP A 618 29.10 12.04 -13.94
C TRP A 618 30.31 11.80 -14.83
N HIS A 619 30.67 10.54 -15.07
CA HIS A 619 31.73 10.17 -16.00
C HIS A 619 31.40 10.62 -17.44
N MET A 620 30.17 10.38 -17.91
CA MET A 620 29.73 10.76 -19.26
C MET A 620 29.69 12.28 -19.49
N PHE A 621 29.35 13.05 -18.46
CA PHE A 621 29.30 14.52 -18.53
C PHE A 621 30.62 15.19 -18.11
N GLY A 622 31.60 14.43 -17.61
CA GLY A 622 32.88 14.95 -17.12
C GLY A 622 32.78 15.82 -15.86
N ARG A 623 31.63 15.85 -15.18
CA ARG A 623 31.36 16.66 -13.98
C ARG A 623 30.29 16.01 -13.11
N ASN A 624 30.25 16.35 -11.82
CA ASN A 624 29.17 15.92 -10.95
C ASN A 624 27.88 16.65 -11.36
N THR A 625 26.83 15.90 -11.71
CA THR A 625 25.53 16.44 -12.16
C THR A 625 24.48 16.51 -11.05
N SER A 626 24.86 16.15 -9.82
CA SER A 626 24.01 16.27 -8.62
C SER A 626 23.69 17.73 -8.32
N ARG A 627 22.62 17.94 -7.57
CA ARG A 627 22.14 19.26 -7.13
C ARG A 627 22.42 19.48 -5.64
N PRO A 628 22.38 20.74 -5.15
CA PRO A 628 22.63 21.02 -3.73
C PRO A 628 21.70 20.28 -2.76
N TRP A 629 20.48 19.94 -3.19
CA TRP A 629 19.51 19.15 -2.42
C TRP A 629 19.73 17.64 -2.47
N ASP A 630 20.72 17.14 -3.21
CA ASP A 630 21.08 15.72 -3.23
C ASP A 630 22.02 15.32 -2.06
N GLY A 631 22.21 16.21 -1.08
CA GLY A 631 22.99 15.93 0.13
C GLY A 631 24.45 15.61 -0.17
N ALA A 632 24.97 14.52 0.42
CA ALA A 632 26.38 14.12 0.29
C ALA A 632 26.81 13.83 -1.16
N TRP A 633 25.87 13.49 -2.05
CA TRP A 633 26.17 13.25 -3.47
C TRP A 633 26.64 14.52 -4.19
N GLY A 634 26.14 15.69 -3.78
CA GLY A 634 26.55 16.98 -4.34
C GLY A 634 28.02 17.34 -4.09
N GLN A 635 28.66 16.69 -3.12
CA GLN A 635 30.05 16.98 -2.71
C GLN A 635 31.08 16.01 -3.30
N ARG A 636 30.65 14.95 -3.98
CA ARG A 636 31.56 13.96 -4.56
C ARG A 636 32.22 14.52 -5.84
N GLN A 637 33.49 14.19 -6.05
CA GLN A 637 34.19 14.54 -7.28
C GLN A 637 33.84 13.56 -8.40
N ALA A 638 33.65 14.08 -9.61
CA ALA A 638 33.54 13.27 -10.81
C ALA A 638 34.93 13.04 -11.41
N LYS A 639 35.19 11.82 -11.88
CA LYS A 639 36.38 11.52 -12.67
C LYS A 639 36.00 11.58 -14.16
N PRO A 640 36.47 12.54 -14.96
CA PRO A 640 36.10 12.59 -16.38
C PRO A 640 36.68 11.38 -17.15
N ILE A 641 36.01 11.01 -18.24
CA ILE A 641 36.57 10.08 -19.23
C ILE A 641 37.71 10.81 -19.96
N ASP A 642 38.85 10.13 -20.13
CA ASP A 642 40.01 10.67 -20.85
C ASP A 642 39.66 10.84 -22.35
N PRO A 643 39.62 12.08 -22.88
CA PRO A 643 39.16 12.36 -24.24
C PRO A 643 40.07 11.78 -25.32
N GLY A 644 41.29 11.34 -24.99
CA GLY A 644 42.27 10.83 -25.96
C GLY A 644 42.15 9.34 -26.30
N ARG A 645 41.24 8.58 -25.68
CA ARG A 645 41.24 7.10 -25.77
C ARG A 645 40.20 6.47 -26.69
N LEU A 646 39.02 7.07 -26.92
CA LEU A 646 37.92 6.49 -27.71
C LEU A 646 37.00 7.55 -28.34
N GLU A 647 36.12 7.12 -29.26
CA GLU A 647 35.05 7.94 -29.83
C GLU A 647 34.07 8.43 -28.74
N PRO A 648 33.76 9.73 -28.67
CA PRO A 648 32.86 10.27 -27.66
C PRO A 648 31.41 9.80 -27.87
N LEU A 649 30.65 9.75 -26.76
CA LEU A 649 29.20 9.59 -26.84
C LEU A 649 28.57 10.81 -27.53
N SER A 650 27.62 10.58 -28.41
CA SER A 650 26.75 11.62 -28.95
C SER A 650 25.80 12.16 -27.87
N GLU A 651 25.12 13.27 -28.15
CA GLU A 651 24.11 13.79 -27.24
C GLU A 651 22.92 12.83 -27.07
N SER A 652 22.47 12.20 -28.16
CA SER A 652 21.38 11.22 -28.13
C SER A 652 21.76 9.97 -27.35
N GLU A 653 22.99 9.48 -27.50
CA GLU A 653 23.50 8.34 -26.74
C GLU A 653 23.54 8.67 -25.23
N ARG A 654 24.12 9.82 -24.85
CA ARG A 654 24.13 10.25 -23.43
C ARG A 654 22.72 10.36 -22.86
N ARG A 655 21.79 10.94 -23.62
CA ARG A 655 20.39 11.09 -23.22
C ARG A 655 19.70 9.74 -23.01
N MET A 656 20.03 8.75 -23.81
CA MET A 656 19.48 7.40 -23.69
C MET A 656 19.87 6.73 -22.35
N PHE A 657 21.13 6.88 -21.92
CA PHE A 657 21.55 6.42 -20.58
C PHE A 657 20.83 7.19 -19.46
N VAL A 658 20.71 8.52 -19.59
CA VAL A 658 19.99 9.35 -18.62
C VAL A 658 18.55 8.88 -18.46
N GLU A 659 17.85 8.70 -19.57
CA GLU A 659 16.45 8.26 -19.57
C GLU A 659 16.30 6.84 -19.03
N TRP A 660 17.16 5.90 -19.44
CA TRP A 660 17.17 4.55 -18.87
C TRP A 660 17.28 4.58 -17.34
N ILE A 661 18.22 5.36 -16.79
CA ILE A 661 18.39 5.46 -15.35
C ILE A 661 17.19 6.15 -14.70
N ASP A 662 16.73 7.30 -15.22
CA ASP A 662 15.60 8.05 -14.65
C ASP A 662 14.28 7.28 -14.69
N LEU A 663 14.13 6.33 -15.62
CA LEU A 663 13.00 5.41 -15.73
C LEU A 663 13.11 4.18 -14.80
N GLY A 664 14.22 4.03 -14.07
CA GLY A 664 14.41 2.97 -13.07
C GLY A 664 15.44 1.92 -13.44
N ALA A 665 16.23 2.14 -14.50
CA ALA A 665 17.35 1.30 -14.91
C ALA A 665 16.96 -0.18 -15.10
N VAL A 666 15.83 -0.45 -15.76
CA VAL A 666 15.32 -1.81 -15.99
C VAL A 666 16.14 -2.53 -17.07
N PHE A 667 16.30 -3.85 -16.97
CA PHE A 667 16.98 -4.62 -18.02
C PHE A 667 16.09 -4.75 -19.25
N GLU A 668 14.85 -5.20 -19.05
CA GLU A 668 13.85 -5.29 -20.11
C GLU A 668 12.82 -4.18 -19.94
N SER A 669 12.64 -3.42 -21.02
CA SER A 669 11.57 -2.43 -21.10
C SER A 669 10.21 -3.12 -21.28
N PRO A 670 9.10 -2.51 -20.85
CA PRO A 670 7.78 -3.05 -21.15
C PRO A 670 7.58 -3.14 -22.67
N GLY A 671 7.16 -4.32 -23.17
CA GLY A 671 6.97 -4.59 -24.60
C GLY A 671 6.06 -3.57 -25.30
N LYS A 672 6.21 -3.37 -26.61
CA LYS A 672 5.44 -2.37 -27.35
C LYS A 672 3.97 -2.73 -27.51
#